data_AF-A0A9D6BGF7-F1
#
_entry.id   AF-A0A9D6BGF7-F1
#
_cell.length_a   1.000
_cell.length_b   1.000
_cell.length_c   1.000
_cell.angle_alpha   90.00
_cell.angle_beta   90.00
_cell.angle_gamma   90.00
#
_symmetry.space_group_name_H-M   'P 1'
#
loop_
_entity.id
_entity.type
_entity.pdbx_description
1 polymer ?
#
loop_
_entity_poly.entity_id
_entity_poly.type
_entity_poly.pdbx_seq_one_letter_code
_entity_poly.pdbx_strand_id
1 'polypeptide(L)'
;MSTTTSRPLPGIRFDVPAAPLREALPRMDIAYFVGFAARGPVDVPVAVDSLADFEAVFGSELVLLTPDAGEPVCALLHPSIGLFFSQGGQRAWVMRVAGTTAVSARFPLQRMLQIRRTASSSDWLAEPAWMRAASPGAWADALAVSCWTQAQALAATPEGLADGRLMLQVQGTSLLGLRAGEVLRLQLGADHWVQGCVAELASPQVSPQVGSRGLLRARVTLERLCSLKALGGGALPPLPLQRMVWMEPADDGFGLLERAAAVSDSTWQEGRLHWRCRLPARAALGVGEVVQLRFRNRKQRAWAALDEVHLTGVADVNGLVTADLVARPWVVPAQPDRSALAQWVMARTSRTVHWLKACLTARNLAQRTDQPPATLEGLTLSSTPGSSAPTTLTQHSDTDHFLALAEAPADARPEGRSGRTTRFPLASLPDQGEIIWLPLSNPSDWNAPDEGAGLGARGVGQAPLVREGLADFSWRLFADAQLAGLPTEALATQAENLVALHTRQRPLRGLHAAFGFLNTAMSHEPTLLLVPDAAQPGWVRTEATGPARIRHAARPEAQEGVAGFSECGLRPLQAPSFLDDADPDASGHFTLRWTRPEADPQAVLHYELQESSERDFGVATVIYRGPATRFDSLGKPRGWLHHRVRACDGRRLSPWSGRLDVRVGQSSHTLRERNDADVLAVHRMMLRTAAARADMLAVLSLPQAHSWADALAHVDRLRNNEANLDAPGLMSDEARALSHGCLQHPWVRRQVAGPARSCPPDGAVAGQLAASAWSRGAWIAVANRPLQDVHGLAAPTTVGEQQMLLDAQINPILGTPHGFVIGAADTLYDADAEWRPIHVRRLMSLLRRAALKRGSQYVFEPNGGALMRTIERAFETLLDGLYQRGAFAGRTPREAFQVVVDESNNPPTGVDAGQLRIELQVAPAQALRFLTVRLVRSGERVRAQEPRS
;
A
#
# COMPACT_ATOMS: atom_id res chain seq x y z
N MET A 1 29.76 18.28 1.44
CA MET A 1 29.59 19.71 1.75
C MET A 1 30.36 20.52 0.73
N SER A 2 29.68 21.24 -0.16
CA SER A 2 30.21 22.44 -0.81
C SER A 2 29.02 23.23 -1.37
N THR A 3 28.65 24.27 -0.64
CA THR A 3 27.55 25.19 -0.94
C THR A 3 28.09 26.32 -1.82
N THR A 4 27.85 26.26 -3.12
CA THR A 4 28.03 27.42 -4.01
C THR A 4 26.77 28.29 -3.94
N THR A 5 26.79 29.26 -3.04
CA THR A 5 25.87 30.40 -2.99
C THR A 5 25.98 31.22 -4.28
N SER A 6 24.99 31.12 -5.17
CA SER A 6 24.85 32.07 -6.28
C SER A 6 24.28 33.40 -5.75
N ARG A 7 24.89 34.51 -6.16
CA ARG A 7 24.39 35.86 -5.85
C ARG A 7 23.10 36.13 -6.63
N PRO A 8 22.03 36.64 -6.00
CA PRO A 8 20.82 37.04 -6.72
C PRO A 8 21.06 38.28 -7.59
N LEU A 9 20.44 38.31 -8.77
CA LEU A 9 20.47 39.42 -9.73
C LEU A 9 19.59 40.60 -9.28
N PRO A 10 19.85 41.83 -9.77
CA PRO A 10 19.02 43.02 -9.49
C PRO A 10 17.62 42.91 -10.12
N GLY A 11 16.58 43.16 -9.33
CA GLY A 11 15.19 43.27 -9.75
C GLY A 11 14.31 43.67 -8.57
N ILE A 12 13.20 44.38 -8.83
CA ILE A 12 12.27 44.79 -7.77
C ILE A 12 11.56 43.56 -7.21
N ARG A 13 11.80 43.28 -5.93
CA ARG A 13 11.07 42.31 -5.11
C ARG A 13 10.45 43.06 -3.95
N PHE A 14 9.14 42.91 -3.78
CA PHE A 14 8.47 43.20 -2.53
C PHE A 14 7.87 41.88 -2.03
N ASP A 15 8.58 41.24 -1.09
CA ASP A 15 7.98 40.21 -0.26
C ASP A 15 7.59 40.91 1.04
N VAL A 16 6.38 41.47 1.05
CA VAL A 16 5.78 41.96 2.28
C VAL A 16 4.98 40.78 2.82
N PRO A 17 5.43 40.06 3.86
CA PRO A 17 4.58 39.07 4.50
C PRO A 17 3.30 39.79 4.91
N ALA A 18 2.16 39.26 4.47
CA ALA A 18 0.87 39.79 4.86
C ALA A 18 0.83 39.89 6.39
N ALA A 19 0.36 41.01 6.93
CA ALA A 19 0.20 41.16 8.37
C ALA A 19 -0.54 39.93 8.91
N PRO A 20 -0.03 39.27 9.97
CA PRO A 20 -0.69 38.10 10.52
C PRO A 20 -2.09 38.53 10.98
N LEU A 21 -3.10 37.78 10.58
CA LEU A 21 -4.41 37.94 11.21
C LEU A 21 -4.26 37.67 12.71
N ARG A 22 -5.04 38.39 13.52
CA ARG A 22 -5.17 38.09 14.95
C ARG A 22 -5.70 36.67 15.21
N GLU A 23 -6.28 36.01 14.21
CA GLU A 23 -6.82 34.64 14.27
C GLU A 23 -6.44 33.82 13.02
N ALA A 24 -6.11 32.53 13.20
CA ALA A 24 -5.76 31.64 12.10
C ALA A 24 -7.00 31.26 11.25
N LEU A 25 -6.92 31.49 9.93
CA LEU A 25 -7.95 31.08 8.98
C LEU A 25 -8.10 29.55 8.91
N PRO A 26 -9.30 29.04 8.55
CA PRO A 26 -9.45 27.64 8.14
C PRO A 26 -8.50 27.27 6.99
N ARG A 27 -7.95 26.06 7.03
CA ARG A 27 -6.98 25.54 6.05
C ARG A 27 -7.61 25.24 4.70
N MET A 28 -7.17 25.90 3.63
CA MET A 28 -7.68 25.65 2.26
C MET A 28 -6.68 24.87 1.39
N ASP A 29 -5.74 24.16 2.00
CA ASP A 29 -4.56 23.57 1.36
C ASP A 29 -4.52 22.03 1.40
N ILE A 30 -5.54 21.38 1.94
CA ILE A 30 -5.57 19.92 2.11
C ILE A 30 -6.28 19.27 0.91
N ALA A 31 -5.62 18.30 0.30
CA ALA A 31 -6.16 17.51 -0.81
C ALA A 31 -6.67 16.14 -0.36
N TYR A 32 -7.65 15.60 -1.08
CA TYR A 32 -8.14 14.23 -0.95
C TYR A 32 -7.98 13.50 -2.28
N PHE A 33 -7.16 12.46 -2.27
CA PHE A 33 -6.87 11.61 -3.42
C PHE A 33 -7.56 10.25 -3.27
N VAL A 34 -8.20 9.81 -4.35
CA VAL A 34 -8.78 8.46 -4.46
C VAL A 34 -8.16 7.77 -5.66
N GLY A 35 -7.61 6.57 -5.49
CA GLY A 35 -6.96 5.87 -6.60
C GLY A 35 -6.36 4.53 -6.23
N PHE A 36 -5.50 4.02 -7.11
CA PHE A 36 -4.87 2.72 -6.97
C PHE A 36 -3.48 2.84 -6.36
N ALA A 37 -3.17 1.97 -5.41
CA ALA A 37 -1.87 1.91 -4.76
C ALA A 37 -1.39 0.45 -4.65
N ALA A 38 -0.06 0.26 -4.59
CA ALA A 38 0.56 -1.06 -4.60
C ALA A 38 0.26 -1.89 -3.33
N ARG A 39 0.10 -1.21 -2.18
CA ARG A 39 -0.21 -1.83 -0.88
C ARG A 39 -0.98 -0.87 0.02
N GLY A 40 -1.17 -1.26 1.28
CA GLY A 40 -1.81 -0.43 2.30
C GLY A 40 -3.32 -0.69 2.41
N PRO A 41 -3.99 0.02 3.34
CA PRO A 41 -5.37 -0.25 3.68
C PRO A 41 -6.31 0.09 2.51
N VAL A 42 -7.25 -0.80 2.22
CA VAL A 42 -8.28 -0.62 1.17
C VAL A 42 -9.51 0.02 1.79
N ASP A 43 -10.09 1.01 1.11
CA ASP A 43 -11.29 1.76 1.52
C ASP A 43 -11.16 2.44 2.91
N VAL A 44 -9.93 2.72 3.36
CA VAL A 44 -9.66 3.49 4.60
C VAL A 44 -8.81 4.72 4.25
N PRO A 45 -9.28 5.94 4.56
CA PRO A 45 -8.54 7.15 4.26
C PRO A 45 -7.39 7.34 5.25
N VAL A 46 -6.20 7.64 4.73
CA VAL A 46 -4.99 7.88 5.53
C VAL A 46 -4.40 9.23 5.18
N ALA A 47 -4.19 10.08 6.19
CA ALA A 47 -3.46 11.33 6.03
C ALA A 47 -1.96 11.07 5.87
N VAL A 48 -1.34 11.71 4.88
CA VAL A 48 0.09 11.71 4.58
C VAL A 48 0.58 13.15 4.38
N ASP A 49 1.80 13.45 4.83
CA ASP A 49 2.36 14.81 4.79
C ASP A 49 3.54 14.92 3.81
N SER A 50 3.96 13.81 3.19
CA SER A 50 5.01 13.75 2.18
C SER A 50 4.86 12.54 1.26
N LEU A 51 5.60 12.51 0.14
CA LEU A 51 5.69 11.32 -0.72
C LEU A 51 6.30 10.12 0.01
N ALA A 52 7.28 10.34 0.89
CA ALA A 52 7.89 9.26 1.68
C ALA A 52 6.88 8.65 2.66
N ASP A 53 6.03 9.48 3.29
CA ASP A 53 4.93 8.99 4.14
C ASP A 53 3.90 8.19 3.33
N PHE A 54 3.60 8.63 2.10
CA PHE A 54 2.76 7.87 1.17
C PHE A 54 3.39 6.52 0.86
N GLU A 55 4.65 6.46 0.44
CA GLU A 55 5.32 5.20 0.06
C GLU A 55 5.47 4.24 1.25
N ALA A 56 5.63 4.76 2.47
CA ALA A 56 5.66 3.96 3.68
C ALA A 56 4.35 3.17 3.89
N VAL A 57 3.20 3.77 3.59
CA VAL A 57 1.88 3.14 3.76
C VAL A 57 1.41 2.41 2.49
N PHE A 58 1.46 3.09 1.35
CA PHE A 58 0.82 2.69 0.09
C PHE A 58 1.77 2.06 -0.93
N GLY A 59 3.08 2.11 -0.66
CA GLY A 59 4.12 1.59 -1.55
C GLY A 59 4.49 2.55 -2.69
N SER A 60 5.43 2.11 -3.50
CA SER A 60 5.88 2.82 -4.71
C SER A 60 4.88 2.69 -5.87
N GLU A 61 5.29 3.09 -7.07
CA GLU A 61 4.47 2.94 -8.28
C GLU A 61 3.94 1.51 -8.46
N LEU A 62 2.64 1.42 -8.75
CA LEU A 62 1.95 0.17 -9.08
C LEU A 62 1.89 0.01 -10.60
N VAL A 63 2.48 -1.06 -11.12
CA VAL A 63 2.32 -1.47 -12.53
C VAL A 63 1.01 -2.24 -12.67
N LEU A 64 0.10 -1.75 -13.50
CA LEU A 64 -1.21 -2.35 -13.75
C LEU A 64 -1.14 -3.37 -14.90
N LEU A 65 -0.51 -2.98 -16.01
CA LEU A 65 -0.39 -3.79 -17.22
C LEU A 65 0.98 -3.58 -17.87
N THR A 66 1.48 -4.61 -18.53
CA THR A 66 2.68 -4.52 -19.37
C THR A 66 2.33 -4.98 -20.79
N PRO A 67 1.95 -4.05 -21.69
CA PRO A 67 1.57 -4.38 -23.06
C PRO A 67 2.70 -5.03 -23.87
N ASP A 68 2.33 -5.77 -24.92
CA ASP A 68 3.28 -6.46 -25.82
C ASP A 68 4.22 -5.49 -26.55
N ALA A 69 3.73 -4.29 -26.86
CA ALA A 69 4.46 -3.18 -27.41
C ALA A 69 4.08 -1.90 -26.63
N GLY A 70 5.07 -1.16 -26.15
CA GLY A 70 4.87 0.07 -25.38
C GLY A 70 5.57 0.06 -24.01
N GLU A 71 5.29 1.10 -23.22
CA GLU A 71 5.70 1.22 -21.83
C GLU A 71 4.68 0.55 -20.89
N PRO A 72 5.10 0.09 -19.70
CA PRO A 72 4.16 -0.43 -18.71
C PRO A 72 3.14 0.65 -18.30
N VAL A 73 1.88 0.25 -18.22
CA VAL A 73 0.79 1.09 -17.74
C VAL A 73 0.82 1.05 -16.22
N CYS A 74 1.08 2.20 -15.61
CA CYS A 74 1.17 2.34 -14.16
C CYS A 74 -0.05 3.09 -13.61
N ALA A 75 -0.36 2.87 -12.32
CA ALA A 75 -1.33 3.67 -11.60
C ALA A 75 -0.89 5.14 -11.52
N LEU A 76 -1.86 6.05 -11.54
CA LEU A 76 -1.66 7.50 -11.62
C LEU A 76 -1.64 8.16 -10.24
N LEU A 77 -2.14 7.49 -9.19
CA LEU A 77 -2.16 8.02 -7.83
C LEU A 77 -0.77 8.42 -7.31
N HIS A 78 0.22 7.53 -7.42
CA HIS A 78 1.59 7.78 -6.95
C HIS A 78 2.22 9.02 -7.63
N PRO A 79 2.28 9.11 -8.98
CA PRO A 79 2.86 10.28 -9.62
C PRO A 79 2.08 11.58 -9.36
N SER A 80 0.74 11.53 -9.26
CA SER A 80 -0.07 12.72 -8.91
C SER A 80 0.21 13.20 -7.49
N ILE A 81 0.37 12.30 -6.52
CA ILE A 81 0.79 12.66 -5.15
C ILE A 81 2.22 13.23 -5.13
N GLY A 82 3.13 12.63 -5.90
CA GLY A 82 4.49 13.14 -6.07
C GLY A 82 4.51 14.57 -6.58
N LEU A 83 3.70 14.89 -7.61
CA LEU A 83 3.53 16.25 -8.12
C LEU A 83 2.88 17.19 -7.09
N PHE A 84 1.87 16.73 -6.34
CA PHE A 84 1.22 17.54 -5.32
C PHE A 84 2.22 18.06 -4.28
N PHE A 85 3.06 17.17 -3.75
CA PHE A 85 4.08 17.54 -2.78
C PHE A 85 5.21 18.36 -3.41
N SER A 86 5.65 18.06 -4.64
CA SER A 86 6.69 18.86 -5.30
C SER A 86 6.25 20.27 -5.65
N GLN A 87 4.95 20.51 -5.87
CA GLN A 87 4.41 21.85 -6.05
C GLN A 87 4.14 22.62 -4.73
N GLY A 88 4.50 22.06 -3.57
CA GLY A 88 4.40 22.72 -2.26
C GLY A 88 3.12 22.40 -1.47
N GLY A 89 2.37 21.36 -1.86
CA GLY A 89 1.34 20.77 -1.01
C GLY A 89 1.94 20.22 0.29
N GLN A 90 1.21 20.29 1.40
CA GLN A 90 1.74 19.90 2.73
C GLN A 90 1.01 18.74 3.39
N ARG A 91 -0.22 18.43 2.95
CA ARG A 91 -1.02 17.34 3.51
C ARG A 91 -2.04 16.84 2.50
N ALA A 92 -2.10 15.53 2.36
CA ALA A 92 -3.06 14.83 1.54
C ALA A 92 -3.74 13.73 2.35
N TRP A 93 -5.06 13.60 2.21
CA TRP A 93 -5.78 12.38 2.55
C TRP A 93 -5.75 11.46 1.35
N VAL A 94 -5.47 10.18 1.56
CA VAL A 94 -5.36 9.20 0.48
C VAL A 94 -6.28 8.02 0.79
N MET A 95 -7.14 7.68 -0.15
CA MET A 95 -7.94 6.47 -0.13
C MET A 95 -7.52 5.55 -1.28
N ARG A 96 -6.92 4.41 -0.94
CA ARG A 96 -6.71 3.31 -1.88
C ARG A 96 -8.05 2.63 -2.11
N VAL A 97 -8.43 2.49 -3.38
CA VAL A 97 -9.61 1.72 -3.79
C VAL A 97 -9.21 0.44 -4.50
N ALA A 98 -10.00 -0.61 -4.29
CA ALA A 98 -9.85 -1.90 -4.93
C ALA A 98 -11.20 -2.63 -4.95
N GLY A 99 -11.42 -3.51 -5.93
CA GLY A 99 -12.59 -4.36 -5.98
C GLY A 99 -12.61 -5.41 -4.87
N THR A 100 -13.77 -5.98 -4.61
CA THR A 100 -13.98 -7.01 -3.56
C THR A 100 -13.25 -8.33 -3.83
N THR A 101 -12.72 -8.49 -5.04
CA THR A 101 -11.94 -9.65 -5.48
C THR A 101 -10.46 -9.53 -5.16
N ALA A 102 -9.99 -8.45 -4.53
CA ALA A 102 -8.60 -8.28 -4.15
C ALA A 102 -8.13 -9.39 -3.18
N VAL A 103 -6.94 -9.94 -3.42
CA VAL A 103 -6.40 -11.09 -2.67
C VAL A 103 -5.02 -10.77 -2.10
N SER A 104 -4.79 -11.21 -0.86
CA SER A 104 -3.48 -11.20 -0.22
C SER A 104 -2.72 -12.51 -0.44
N ALA A 105 -1.45 -12.41 -0.82
CA ALA A 105 -0.54 -13.56 -0.82
C ALA A 105 -0.44 -14.21 0.56
N ARG A 106 -0.20 -15.52 0.61
CA ARG A 106 -0.08 -16.29 1.85
C ARG A 106 1.32 -16.86 2.01
N PHE A 107 1.77 -16.97 3.24
CA PHE A 107 3.11 -17.42 3.59
C PHE A 107 3.01 -18.55 4.62
N PRO A 108 3.51 -19.75 4.32
CA PRO A 108 3.66 -20.78 5.33
C PRO A 108 4.73 -20.34 6.33
N LEU A 109 4.49 -20.59 7.62
CA LEU A 109 5.48 -20.34 8.65
C LEU A 109 6.39 -21.56 8.80
N GLN A 110 7.71 -21.34 8.66
CA GLN A 110 8.71 -22.39 8.82
C GLN A 110 8.56 -23.08 10.17
N ARG A 111 8.52 -24.41 10.12
CA ARG A 111 8.49 -25.35 11.24
C ARG A 111 7.40 -25.04 12.27
N MET A 112 6.29 -24.44 11.83
CA MET A 112 5.25 -23.99 12.76
C MET A 112 3.90 -24.64 12.44
N LEU A 113 3.31 -25.28 13.44
CA LEU A 113 1.91 -25.67 13.44
C LEU A 113 1.07 -24.61 14.15
N GLN A 114 -0.17 -24.46 13.73
CA GLN A 114 -1.22 -23.82 14.51
C GLN A 114 -2.15 -24.91 15.03
N ILE A 115 -2.48 -24.85 16.32
CA ILE A 115 -3.55 -25.68 16.89
C ILE A 115 -4.69 -24.78 17.33
N ARG A 116 -5.91 -25.18 16.96
CA ARG A 116 -7.16 -24.47 17.26
C ARG A 116 -8.12 -25.39 17.99
N ARG A 117 -8.99 -24.81 18.83
CA ARG A 117 -10.20 -25.49 19.33
C ARG A 117 -11.40 -25.04 18.53
N THR A 118 -12.27 -25.97 18.14
CA THR A 118 -13.55 -25.61 17.51
C THR A 118 -14.55 -25.23 18.59
N ALA A 119 -15.46 -24.31 18.31
CA ALA A 119 -16.50 -23.92 19.28
C ALA A 119 -17.39 -25.10 19.73
N SER A 120 -17.43 -26.17 18.93
CA SER A 120 -18.22 -27.38 19.17
C SER A 120 -17.46 -28.54 19.82
N SER A 121 -16.14 -28.44 20.03
CA SER A 121 -15.34 -29.52 20.63
C SER A 121 -14.19 -29.00 21.49
N SER A 122 -13.91 -29.70 22.60
CA SER A 122 -12.74 -29.44 23.45
C SER A 122 -11.42 -29.92 22.86
N ASP A 123 -11.47 -30.65 21.74
CA ASP A 123 -10.32 -31.28 21.11
C ASP A 123 -9.51 -30.29 20.26
N TRP A 124 -8.18 -30.43 20.32
CA TRP A 124 -7.26 -29.67 19.49
C TRP A 124 -7.22 -30.20 18.06
N LEU A 125 -7.37 -29.31 17.09
CA LEU A 125 -7.11 -29.57 15.68
C LEU A 125 -5.79 -28.91 15.26
N ALA A 126 -4.83 -29.73 14.83
CA ALA A 126 -3.54 -29.27 14.31
C ALA A 126 -3.58 -29.05 12.80
N GLU A 127 -2.95 -27.96 12.35
CA GLU A 127 -2.80 -27.58 10.95
C GLU A 127 -1.48 -26.83 10.75
N PRO A 128 -0.94 -26.76 9.52
CA PRO A 128 0.21 -25.89 9.22
C PRO A 128 -0.14 -24.43 9.55
N ALA A 129 0.81 -23.69 10.12
CA ALA A 129 0.61 -22.28 10.41
C ALA A 129 0.87 -21.42 9.16
N TRP A 130 -0.01 -20.46 8.93
CA TRP A 130 0.05 -19.55 7.79
C TRP A 130 -0.16 -18.11 8.23
N MET A 131 0.49 -17.20 7.52
CA MET A 131 0.21 -15.77 7.56
C MET A 131 -0.19 -15.28 6.18
N ARG A 132 -0.73 -14.06 6.10
CA ARG A 132 -1.02 -13.37 4.85
C ARG A 132 -0.19 -12.09 4.74
N ALA A 133 -0.05 -11.55 3.53
CA ALA A 133 0.40 -10.18 3.34
C ALA A 133 -0.50 -9.20 4.12
N ALA A 134 0.08 -8.12 4.66
CA ALA A 134 -0.63 -7.14 5.48
C ALA A 134 -1.77 -6.42 4.73
N SER A 135 -1.68 -6.33 3.40
CA SER A 135 -2.72 -5.83 2.51
C SER A 135 -2.81 -6.67 1.23
N PRO A 136 -3.97 -6.68 0.54
CA PRO A 136 -4.10 -7.31 -0.78
C PRO A 136 -3.16 -6.71 -1.83
N GLY A 137 -2.86 -7.49 -2.87
CA GLY A 137 -2.12 -7.05 -4.07
C GLY A 137 -0.85 -7.85 -4.41
N ALA A 138 -0.29 -7.49 -5.57
CA ALA A 138 0.99 -7.79 -6.21
C ALA A 138 2.24 -7.77 -5.32
N TRP A 139 2.27 -6.75 -4.46
CA TRP A 139 3.48 -6.21 -3.82
C TRP A 139 4.26 -7.22 -2.96
N ALA A 140 3.60 -8.26 -2.46
CA ALA A 140 4.17 -9.23 -1.54
C ALA A 140 4.84 -10.43 -2.25
N ASP A 141 4.78 -10.53 -3.58
CA ASP A 141 5.24 -11.72 -4.31
C ASP A 141 6.71 -12.02 -4.17
N ALA A 142 7.52 -10.96 -4.08
CA ALA A 142 8.96 -11.07 -3.92
C ALA A 142 9.36 -11.33 -2.45
N LEU A 143 8.42 -11.41 -1.51
CA LEU A 143 8.75 -11.65 -0.11
C LEU A 143 9.07 -13.13 0.14
N ALA A 144 10.10 -13.36 0.94
CA ALA A 144 10.37 -14.62 1.59
C ALA A 144 10.38 -14.44 3.11
N VAL A 145 9.78 -15.39 3.81
CA VAL A 145 9.50 -15.29 5.25
C VAL A 145 10.24 -16.40 5.96
N SER A 146 11.06 -16.01 6.93
CA SER A 146 11.66 -16.95 7.87
C SER A 146 10.98 -16.83 9.24
N CYS A 147 10.84 -17.97 9.91
CA CYS A 147 10.27 -18.07 11.24
C CYS A 147 11.12 -19.02 12.06
N TRP A 148 11.57 -18.59 13.24
CA TRP A 148 12.30 -19.46 14.15
C TRP A 148 11.89 -19.21 15.59
N THR A 149 12.28 -20.14 16.46
CA THR A 149 11.93 -20.09 17.88
C THR A 149 13.15 -19.70 18.70
N GLN A 150 12.98 -18.71 19.56
CA GLN A 150 13.88 -18.42 20.66
C GLN A 150 13.38 -19.15 21.90
N ALA A 151 14.30 -19.77 22.62
CA ALA A 151 14.00 -20.58 23.78
C ALA A 151 14.94 -20.24 24.93
N GLN A 152 14.34 -19.91 26.07
CA GLN A 152 15.06 -19.70 27.30
C GLN A 152 14.78 -20.80 28.32
N ALA A 153 15.83 -21.44 28.82
CA ALA A 153 15.70 -22.48 29.84
C ALA A 153 15.39 -21.90 31.23
N LEU A 154 14.46 -22.54 31.92
CA LEU A 154 14.04 -22.29 33.30
C LEU A 154 13.96 -23.64 34.04
N ALA A 155 14.23 -23.69 35.33
CA ALA A 155 13.98 -24.87 36.14
C ALA A 155 12.54 -24.84 36.66
N ALA A 156 11.78 -25.92 36.54
CA ALA A 156 10.42 -25.99 37.07
C ALA A 156 10.18 -27.28 37.88
N THR A 157 9.52 -27.13 39.03
CA THR A 157 9.05 -28.22 39.87
C THR A 157 7.51 -28.21 39.89
N PRO A 158 6.83 -29.35 39.66
CA PRO A 158 5.37 -29.37 39.63
C PRO A 158 4.78 -29.28 41.05
N GLU A 159 3.72 -28.48 41.21
CA GLU A 159 2.97 -28.37 42.47
C GLU A 159 1.63 -29.10 42.41
N GLY A 160 0.96 -29.12 41.25
CA GLY A 160 -0.33 -29.79 41.08
C GLY A 160 -0.88 -29.74 39.66
N LEU A 161 -1.91 -30.54 39.39
CA LEU A 161 -2.68 -30.55 38.15
C LEU A 161 -4.17 -30.61 38.51
N ALA A 162 -4.93 -29.57 38.19
CA ALA A 162 -6.37 -29.48 38.48
C ALA A 162 -7.09 -28.79 37.31
N ASP A 163 -8.27 -29.28 36.91
CA ASP A 163 -9.10 -28.71 35.84
C ASP A 163 -8.37 -28.45 34.51
N GLY A 164 -7.37 -29.28 34.18
CA GLY A 164 -6.55 -29.10 32.98
C GLY A 164 -5.52 -27.96 33.06
N ARG A 165 -5.33 -27.38 34.25
CA ARG A 165 -4.31 -26.40 34.59
C ARG A 165 -3.16 -27.06 35.36
N LEU A 166 -1.93 -26.74 34.98
CA LEU A 166 -0.70 -27.27 35.57
C LEU A 166 -0.01 -26.17 36.38
N MET A 167 0.09 -26.37 37.69
CA MET A 167 0.72 -25.44 38.61
C MET A 167 2.18 -25.83 38.80
N LEU A 168 3.08 -24.87 38.55
CA LEU A 168 4.52 -25.04 38.55
C LEU A 168 5.17 -24.01 39.47
N GLN A 169 6.21 -24.44 40.16
CA GLN A 169 7.19 -23.56 40.75
C GLN A 169 8.38 -23.41 39.79
N VAL A 170 8.57 -22.22 39.22
CA VAL A 170 9.64 -21.94 38.26
C VAL A 170 10.77 -21.14 38.90
N GLN A 171 12.01 -21.41 38.52
CA GLN A 171 13.23 -20.73 38.97
C GLN A 171 14.15 -20.39 37.78
N GLY A 172 14.74 -19.19 37.78
CA GLY A 172 15.61 -18.71 36.70
C GLY A 172 15.88 -17.20 36.77
N THR A 173 16.89 -16.74 36.05
CA THR A 173 17.30 -15.32 36.04
C THR A 173 16.37 -14.42 35.21
N SER A 174 15.75 -14.92 34.14
CA SER A 174 14.84 -14.13 33.29
C SER A 174 13.37 -14.20 33.67
N LEU A 175 13.05 -14.68 34.88
CA LEU A 175 11.67 -14.73 35.38
C LEU A 175 10.98 -13.37 35.42
N LEU A 176 11.73 -12.27 35.51
CA LEU A 176 11.19 -10.90 35.44
C LEU A 176 10.52 -10.57 34.10
N GLY A 177 10.92 -11.26 33.02
CA GLY A 177 10.40 -11.00 31.68
C GLY A 177 9.17 -11.84 31.31
N LEU A 178 8.86 -12.90 32.07
CA LEU A 178 7.74 -13.80 31.78
C LEU A 178 6.40 -13.10 32.09
N ARG A 179 5.40 -13.29 31.24
CA ARG A 179 4.08 -12.64 31.35
C ARG A 179 2.95 -13.66 31.09
N ALA A 180 1.73 -13.31 31.50
CA ALA A 180 0.56 -14.07 31.09
C ALA A 180 0.44 -14.08 29.54
N GLY A 181 0.02 -15.20 28.96
CA GLY A 181 -0.02 -15.43 27.50
C GLY A 181 1.29 -15.98 26.89
N GLU A 182 2.41 -15.91 27.61
CA GLU A 182 3.68 -16.52 27.19
C GLU A 182 3.58 -18.05 27.22
N VAL A 183 4.42 -18.72 26.44
CA VAL A 183 4.35 -20.17 26.25
C VAL A 183 5.55 -20.85 26.89
N LEU A 184 5.26 -21.87 27.70
CA LEU A 184 6.26 -22.75 28.29
C LEU A 184 6.12 -24.15 27.68
N ARG A 185 7.25 -24.74 27.28
CA ARG A 185 7.36 -26.10 26.76
C ARG A 185 8.28 -26.94 27.64
N LEU A 186 7.84 -28.14 28.02
CA LEU A 186 8.57 -29.04 28.91
C LEU A 186 8.64 -30.45 28.34
N GLN A 187 9.73 -31.16 28.64
CA GLN A 187 9.96 -32.53 28.18
C GLN A 187 9.55 -33.53 29.26
N LEU A 188 8.58 -34.40 28.96
CA LEU A 188 8.11 -35.46 29.85
C LEU A 188 8.84 -36.78 29.65
N GLY A 189 9.33 -37.06 28.44
CA GLY A 189 10.16 -38.22 28.11
C GLY A 189 11.00 -37.95 26.86
N ALA A 190 11.81 -38.92 26.42
CA ALA A 190 12.76 -38.74 25.31
C ALA A 190 12.11 -38.10 24.06
N ASP A 191 10.92 -38.57 23.68
CA ASP A 191 10.16 -38.09 22.51
C ASP A 191 8.85 -37.37 22.86
N HIS A 192 8.61 -37.02 24.13
CA HIS A 192 7.30 -36.51 24.57
C HIS A 192 7.43 -35.15 25.25
N TRP A 193 6.72 -34.18 24.68
CA TRP A 193 6.68 -32.79 25.13
C TRP A 193 5.26 -32.37 25.47
N VAL A 194 5.15 -31.46 26.44
CA VAL A 194 3.92 -30.74 26.75
C VAL A 194 4.19 -29.24 26.67
N GLN A 195 3.27 -28.51 26.05
CA GLN A 195 3.30 -27.06 25.94
C GLN A 195 2.03 -26.48 26.57
N GLY A 196 2.17 -25.35 27.23
CA GLY A 196 1.06 -24.64 27.87
C GLY A 196 1.28 -23.13 27.88
N CYS A 197 0.18 -22.39 28.01
CA CYS A 197 0.20 -20.93 28.08
C CYS A 197 0.14 -20.49 29.54
N VAL A 198 0.91 -19.48 29.91
CA VAL A 198 0.90 -18.91 31.26
C VAL A 198 -0.42 -18.17 31.48
N ALA A 199 -1.28 -18.70 32.34
CA ALA A 199 -2.53 -18.07 32.76
C ALA A 199 -2.28 -17.05 33.86
N GLU A 200 -1.52 -17.46 34.87
CA GLU A 200 -1.27 -16.71 36.10
C GLU A 200 0.21 -16.80 36.46
N LEU A 201 0.79 -15.69 36.92
CA LEU A 201 2.17 -15.58 37.36
C LEU A 201 2.21 -14.80 38.68
N ALA A 202 2.68 -15.45 39.76
CA ALA A 202 2.92 -14.78 41.03
C ALA A 202 4.17 -13.89 40.96
N SER A 203 4.22 -12.83 41.77
CA SER A 203 5.38 -11.93 41.84
C SER A 203 6.67 -12.71 42.12
N PRO A 204 7.73 -12.57 41.29
CA PRO A 204 8.99 -13.26 41.50
C PRO A 204 9.63 -12.86 42.84
N GLN A 205 10.11 -13.86 43.58
CA GLN A 205 10.83 -13.69 44.85
C GLN A 205 12.27 -14.18 44.72
N VAL A 206 13.19 -13.61 45.50
CA VAL A 206 14.58 -14.08 45.54
C VAL A 206 14.64 -15.45 46.22
N SER A 207 15.31 -16.42 45.60
CA SER A 207 15.44 -17.76 46.16
C SER A 207 16.26 -17.76 47.46
N PRO A 208 15.77 -18.35 48.57
CA PRO A 208 16.44 -18.29 49.87
C PRO A 208 17.61 -19.29 50.07
N GLN A 209 18.01 -20.05 49.05
CA GLN A 209 19.06 -21.07 49.19
C GLN A 209 20.48 -20.48 49.24
N VAL A 210 21.30 -20.98 50.16
CA VAL A 210 22.72 -20.59 50.30
C VAL A 210 23.51 -21.11 49.09
N GLY A 211 23.97 -20.20 48.23
CA GLY A 211 24.70 -20.50 46.99
C GLY A 211 24.05 -19.96 45.70
N SER A 212 22.78 -19.54 45.75
CA SER A 212 21.99 -19.07 44.59
C SER A 212 21.78 -17.55 44.59
N ARG A 213 22.85 -16.77 44.81
CA ARG A 213 22.77 -15.30 44.71
C ARG A 213 22.29 -14.90 43.30
N GLY A 214 21.03 -14.45 43.20
CA GLY A 214 20.44 -13.88 41.98
C GLY A 214 19.39 -14.73 41.24
N LEU A 215 19.05 -15.94 41.70
CA LEU A 215 17.95 -16.72 41.10
C LEU A 215 16.60 -16.27 41.66
N LEU A 216 15.67 -15.96 40.76
CA LEU A 216 14.29 -15.66 41.10
C LEU A 216 13.46 -16.94 41.11
N ARG A 217 12.38 -16.93 41.88
CA ARG A 217 11.41 -18.02 42.02
C ARG A 217 10.00 -17.45 41.93
N ALA A 218 9.14 -18.03 41.10
CA ALA A 218 7.73 -17.63 40.98
C ALA A 218 6.83 -18.85 40.79
N ARG A 219 5.59 -18.75 41.28
CA ARG A 219 4.53 -19.73 40.98
C ARG A 219 3.89 -19.36 39.65
N VAL A 220 3.74 -20.34 38.77
CA VAL A 220 3.20 -20.19 37.42
C VAL A 220 2.08 -21.21 37.23
N THR A 221 0.93 -20.76 36.75
CA THR A 221 -0.18 -21.65 36.35
C THR A 221 -0.22 -21.70 34.83
N LEU A 222 -0.06 -22.89 34.25
CA LEU A 222 -0.23 -23.13 32.82
C LEU A 222 -1.64 -23.62 32.51
N GLU A 223 -2.22 -23.13 31.43
CA GLU A 223 -3.48 -23.59 30.87
C GLU A 223 -3.34 -23.93 29.39
N ARG A 224 -4.44 -24.35 28.75
CA ARG A 224 -4.50 -24.72 27.33
C ARG A 224 -3.43 -25.74 26.93
N LEU A 225 -3.22 -26.75 27.78
CA LEU A 225 -2.16 -27.74 27.59
C LEU A 225 -2.35 -28.55 26.30
N CYS A 226 -1.27 -28.76 25.58
CA CYS A 226 -1.20 -29.61 24.39
C CYS A 226 0.06 -30.49 24.43
N SER A 227 -0.02 -31.68 23.83
CA SER A 227 1.08 -32.63 23.77
C SER A 227 1.68 -32.67 22.36
N LEU A 228 2.99 -32.88 22.28
CA LEU A 228 3.73 -33.09 21.04
C LEU A 228 4.64 -34.32 21.23
N LYS A 229 4.47 -35.32 20.37
CA LYS A 229 5.20 -36.60 20.45
C LYS A 229 5.98 -36.85 19.17
N ALA A 230 7.30 -36.97 19.24
CA ALA A 230 8.11 -37.36 18.09
C ALA A 230 7.88 -38.85 17.76
N LEU A 231 7.88 -39.19 16.48
CA LEU A 231 7.90 -40.57 16.03
C LEU A 231 9.36 -40.99 15.74
N GLY A 232 9.76 -42.17 16.20
CA GLY A 232 11.02 -42.79 15.79
C GLY A 232 12.12 -43.00 16.84
N GLY A 233 11.84 -42.90 18.16
CA GLY A 233 12.86 -43.12 19.21
C GLY A 233 12.68 -44.35 20.12
N GLY A 234 11.78 -45.30 19.81
CA GLY A 234 11.67 -46.54 20.61
C GLY A 234 10.82 -47.68 20.03
N ALA A 235 11.28 -48.91 20.28
CA ALA A 235 10.71 -50.29 20.25
C ALA A 235 9.59 -50.73 19.28
N LEU A 236 8.87 -49.83 18.59
CA LEU A 236 7.85 -50.18 17.59
C LEU A 236 8.47 -50.15 16.18
N PRO A 237 8.15 -51.13 15.32
CA PRO A 237 8.68 -51.14 13.97
C PRO A 237 8.19 -49.90 13.19
N PRO A 238 9.05 -49.30 12.35
CA PRO A 238 8.65 -48.16 11.54
C PRO A 238 7.49 -48.54 10.62
N LEU A 239 6.35 -47.86 10.78
CA LEU A 239 5.22 -48.04 9.86
C LEU A 239 5.58 -47.41 8.51
N PRO A 240 5.26 -48.08 7.39
CA PRO A 240 5.53 -47.52 6.07
C PRO A 240 4.66 -46.28 5.83
N LEU A 241 5.27 -45.21 5.32
CA LEU A 241 4.56 -44.00 4.91
C LEU A 241 3.76 -44.29 3.64
N GLN A 242 2.46 -43.99 3.63
CA GLN A 242 1.61 -44.22 2.45
C GLN A 242 1.45 -42.96 1.61
N ARG A 243 1.26 -41.82 2.27
CA ARG A 243 0.85 -40.59 1.61
C ARG A 243 1.37 -39.37 2.36
N MET A 244 1.88 -38.42 1.59
CA MET A 244 2.17 -37.07 2.05
C MET A 244 1.05 -36.13 1.59
N VAL A 245 0.67 -35.19 2.44
CA VAL A 245 -0.32 -34.15 2.15
C VAL A 245 0.29 -32.78 2.47
N TRP A 246 0.16 -31.83 1.55
CA TRP A 246 0.56 -30.43 1.75
C TRP A 246 -0.60 -29.51 1.37
N MET A 247 -0.49 -28.24 1.75
CA MET A 247 -1.51 -27.24 1.47
C MET A 247 -1.03 -26.33 0.35
N GLU A 248 -1.85 -26.15 -0.68
CA GLU A 248 -1.69 -25.11 -1.69
C GLU A 248 -2.84 -24.12 -1.59
N PRO A 249 -2.68 -22.84 -1.91
CA PRO A 249 -3.81 -21.94 -2.07
C PRO A 249 -4.77 -22.42 -3.16
N ALA A 250 -6.05 -22.16 -2.94
CA ALA A 250 -7.07 -22.36 -3.97
C ALA A 250 -6.88 -21.39 -5.14
N ASP A 251 -7.39 -21.77 -6.31
CA ASP A 251 -7.27 -20.97 -7.54
C ASP A 251 -7.99 -19.61 -7.40
N ASP A 252 -8.99 -19.53 -6.51
CA ASP A 252 -9.69 -18.30 -6.13
C ASP A 252 -8.87 -17.37 -5.21
N GLY A 253 -7.77 -17.85 -4.64
CA GLY A 253 -6.89 -17.10 -3.73
C GLY A 253 -7.42 -16.96 -2.29
N PHE A 254 -8.64 -17.39 -1.99
CA PHE A 254 -9.26 -17.27 -0.67
C PHE A 254 -9.13 -18.54 0.17
N GLY A 255 -8.97 -19.71 -0.45
CA GLY A 255 -8.87 -21.01 0.23
C GLY A 255 -7.46 -21.58 0.34
N LEU A 256 -7.31 -22.66 1.12
CA LEU A 256 -6.21 -23.63 0.98
C LEU A 256 -6.80 -24.97 0.55
N LEU A 257 -6.27 -25.57 -0.50
CA LEU A 257 -6.56 -26.89 -1.01
C LEU A 257 -5.55 -27.90 -0.48
N GLU A 258 -6.05 -29.05 -0.03
CA GLU A 258 -5.22 -30.21 0.24
C GLU A 258 -4.70 -30.80 -1.08
N ARG A 259 -3.38 -30.98 -1.15
CA ARG A 259 -2.70 -31.74 -2.20
C ARG A 259 -2.04 -32.94 -1.59
N ALA A 260 -1.86 -33.98 -2.39
CA ALA A 260 -1.21 -35.17 -1.88
C ALA A 260 -0.43 -35.93 -2.94
N ALA A 261 0.57 -36.65 -2.44
CA ALA A 261 1.40 -37.53 -3.23
C ALA A 261 1.45 -38.89 -2.56
N ALA A 262 1.34 -39.94 -3.38
CA ALA A 262 1.68 -41.29 -2.96
C ALA A 262 3.19 -41.38 -2.76
N VAL A 263 3.59 -42.10 -1.72
CA VAL A 263 5.00 -42.32 -1.39
C VAL A 263 5.44 -43.64 -2.00
N SER A 264 6.52 -43.61 -2.78
CA SER A 264 7.04 -44.79 -3.47
C SER A 264 7.95 -45.62 -2.58
N ASP A 265 8.75 -44.96 -1.75
CA ASP A 265 9.67 -45.60 -0.81
C ASP A 265 9.84 -44.71 0.43
N SER A 266 10.05 -45.32 1.59
CA SER A 266 10.32 -44.62 2.84
C SER A 266 11.19 -45.45 3.79
N THR A 267 12.27 -44.87 4.29
CA THR A 267 13.22 -45.49 5.21
C THR A 267 13.45 -44.60 6.43
N TRP A 268 13.79 -45.22 7.56
CA TRP A 268 14.13 -44.49 8.78
C TRP A 268 15.63 -44.56 9.01
N GLN A 269 16.26 -43.41 9.25
CA GLN A 269 17.67 -43.29 9.57
C GLN A 269 17.82 -42.25 10.69
N GLU A 270 18.47 -42.63 11.80
CA GLU A 270 18.78 -41.72 12.92
C GLU A 270 17.57 -40.92 13.46
N GLY A 271 16.39 -41.55 13.49
CA GLY A 271 15.15 -40.92 13.96
C GLY A 271 14.52 -39.92 12.97
N ARG A 272 15.07 -39.80 11.76
CA ARG A 272 14.49 -39.07 10.62
C ARG A 272 13.88 -40.05 9.62
N LEU A 273 12.83 -39.59 8.95
CA LEU A 273 12.19 -40.30 7.85
C LEU A 273 12.74 -39.74 6.54
N HIS A 274 13.26 -40.62 5.70
CA HIS A 274 13.63 -40.34 4.32
C HIS A 274 12.57 -40.95 3.44
N TRP A 275 12.00 -40.19 2.51
CA TRP A 275 11.02 -40.74 1.57
C TRP A 275 11.13 -40.13 0.19
N ARG A 276 10.72 -40.93 -0.79
CA ARG A 276 10.65 -40.54 -2.19
C ARG A 276 9.21 -40.50 -2.65
N CYS A 277 8.85 -39.44 -3.38
CA CYS A 277 7.52 -39.31 -3.97
C CYS A 277 7.56 -38.55 -5.31
N ARG A 278 6.43 -38.55 -6.02
CA ARG A 278 6.25 -37.78 -7.26
C ARG A 278 5.42 -36.53 -6.94
N LEU A 279 5.96 -35.37 -7.24
CA LEU A 279 5.30 -34.08 -7.01
C LEU A 279 5.12 -33.33 -8.33
N PRO A 280 4.09 -32.49 -8.49
CA PRO A 280 4.04 -31.53 -9.58
C PRO A 280 5.32 -30.67 -9.58
N ALA A 281 5.90 -30.40 -10.73
CA ALA A 281 7.09 -29.54 -10.86
C ALA A 281 6.86 -28.13 -10.26
N ARG A 282 5.59 -27.69 -10.19
CA ARG A 282 5.15 -26.43 -9.58
C ARG A 282 5.03 -26.47 -8.04
N ALA A 283 5.18 -27.64 -7.41
CA ALA A 283 5.05 -27.76 -5.96
C ALA A 283 6.17 -26.97 -5.28
N ALA A 284 5.82 -25.85 -4.64
CA ALA A 284 6.77 -24.92 -4.07
C ALA A 284 7.25 -25.35 -2.67
N LEU A 285 7.49 -26.64 -2.42
CA LEU A 285 7.92 -27.11 -1.09
C LEU A 285 9.35 -26.65 -0.79
N GLY A 286 9.55 -26.06 0.39
CA GLY A 286 10.87 -25.61 0.86
C GLY A 286 11.28 -26.20 2.21
N VAL A 287 12.54 -25.96 2.59
CA VAL A 287 13.05 -26.30 3.92
C VAL A 287 12.27 -25.53 4.99
N GLY A 288 11.87 -26.25 6.04
CA GLY A 288 11.01 -25.80 7.10
C GLY A 288 9.52 -25.86 6.78
N GLU A 289 9.10 -26.20 5.55
CA GLU A 289 7.67 -26.30 5.23
C GLU A 289 7.01 -27.49 5.95
N VAL A 290 5.83 -27.27 6.51
CA VAL A 290 5.13 -28.29 7.31
C VAL A 290 4.18 -29.10 6.44
N VAL A 291 4.39 -30.41 6.40
CA VAL A 291 3.57 -31.38 5.67
C VAL A 291 2.86 -32.33 6.63
N GLN A 292 1.73 -32.87 6.20
CA GLN A 292 1.02 -33.94 6.90
C GLN A 292 1.42 -35.30 6.31
N LEU A 293 1.68 -36.26 7.19
CA LEU A 293 2.10 -37.62 6.86
C LEU A 293 1.01 -38.62 7.30
N ARG A 294 0.66 -39.54 6.39
CA ARG A 294 -0.29 -40.63 6.65
C ARG A 294 0.42 -41.97 6.55
N PHE A 295 0.50 -42.65 7.69
CA PHE A 295 1.12 -43.98 7.82
C PHE A 295 0.10 -45.10 7.69
N ARG A 296 0.53 -46.25 7.17
CA ARG A 296 -0.33 -47.44 7.10
C ARG A 296 -0.78 -47.87 8.49
N ASN A 297 -2.05 -48.22 8.63
CA ASN A 297 -2.67 -48.73 9.88
C ASN A 297 -2.62 -47.76 11.08
N ARG A 298 -2.32 -46.47 10.87
CA ARG A 298 -2.38 -45.44 11.91
C ARG A 298 -3.55 -44.49 11.64
N LYS A 299 -4.52 -44.45 12.55
CA LYS A 299 -5.67 -43.53 12.44
C LYS A 299 -5.28 -42.06 12.67
N GLN A 300 -4.23 -41.81 13.44
CA GLN A 300 -3.80 -40.47 13.83
C GLN A 300 -2.85 -39.85 12.79
N ARG A 301 -3.11 -38.59 12.44
CA ARG A 301 -2.28 -37.77 11.54
C ARG A 301 -0.92 -37.47 12.17
N ALA A 302 0.14 -37.54 11.38
CA ALA A 302 1.47 -37.06 11.75
C ALA A 302 1.82 -35.80 10.95
N TRP A 303 2.72 -35.00 11.48
CA TRP A 303 3.17 -33.72 10.92
C TRP A 303 4.69 -33.69 10.90
N ALA A 304 5.29 -33.13 9.86
CA ALA A 304 6.74 -33.02 9.77
C ALA A 304 7.11 -31.69 9.13
N ALA A 305 8.13 -31.03 9.67
CA ALA A 305 8.78 -29.90 9.00
C ALA A 305 9.90 -30.46 8.13
N LEU A 306 9.94 -30.11 6.85
CA LEU A 306 10.93 -30.63 5.91
C LEU A 306 12.33 -30.11 6.28
N ASP A 307 13.25 -31.02 6.58
CA ASP A 307 14.65 -30.68 6.88
C ASP A 307 15.46 -30.57 5.58
N GLU A 308 15.16 -31.43 4.60
CA GLU A 308 15.79 -31.42 3.28
C GLU A 308 14.75 -31.64 2.18
N VAL A 309 14.91 -30.90 1.07
CA VAL A 309 14.06 -31.00 -0.12
C VAL A 309 14.94 -31.05 -1.36
N HIS A 310 15.00 -32.22 -2.01
CA HIS A 310 15.76 -32.41 -3.23
C HIS A 310 14.82 -32.83 -4.37
N LEU A 311 14.61 -31.94 -5.33
CA LEU A 311 13.85 -32.25 -6.55
C LEU A 311 14.82 -32.74 -7.63
N THR A 312 14.56 -33.92 -8.19
CA THR A 312 15.40 -34.56 -9.20
C THR A 312 14.59 -34.97 -10.44
N GLY A 313 15.24 -34.88 -11.61
CA GLY A 313 14.69 -35.27 -12.91
C GLY A 313 13.98 -34.15 -13.67
N VAL A 314 13.70 -34.41 -14.95
CA VAL A 314 12.83 -33.55 -15.79
C VAL A 314 11.38 -33.94 -15.52
N ALA A 315 10.48 -32.95 -15.55
CA ALA A 315 9.04 -33.21 -15.44
C ALA A 315 8.59 -34.22 -16.51
N ASP A 316 7.84 -35.24 -16.10
CA ASP A 316 7.30 -36.22 -17.04
C ASP A 316 6.14 -35.64 -17.89
N VAL A 317 5.54 -36.48 -18.74
CA VAL A 317 4.36 -36.11 -19.55
C VAL A 317 3.17 -35.59 -18.73
N ASN A 318 3.14 -35.86 -17.42
CA ASN A 318 2.11 -35.39 -16.49
C ASN A 318 2.58 -34.19 -15.65
N GLY A 319 3.75 -33.63 -15.95
CA GLY A 319 4.35 -32.49 -15.23
C GLY A 319 4.91 -32.85 -13.85
N LEU A 320 5.18 -34.14 -13.57
CA LEU A 320 5.64 -34.61 -12.27
C LEU A 320 7.16 -34.78 -12.23
N VAL A 321 7.78 -34.34 -11.14
CA VAL A 321 9.20 -34.54 -10.80
C VAL A 321 9.34 -35.50 -9.61
N THR A 322 10.52 -36.08 -9.45
CA THR A 322 10.83 -36.91 -8.28
C THR A 322 11.32 -36.01 -7.16
N ALA A 323 10.81 -36.22 -5.95
CA ALA A 323 11.20 -35.49 -4.77
C ALA A 323 11.73 -36.45 -3.71
N ASP A 324 12.97 -36.23 -3.28
CA ASP A 324 13.61 -36.87 -2.14
C ASP A 324 13.51 -35.91 -0.94
N LEU A 325 12.83 -36.36 0.11
CA LEU A 325 12.44 -35.54 1.25
C LEU A 325 12.92 -36.17 2.54
N VAL A 326 13.37 -35.33 3.48
CA VAL A 326 13.84 -35.75 4.80
C VAL A 326 13.17 -34.90 5.87
N ALA A 327 12.64 -35.53 6.91
CA ALA A 327 12.06 -34.83 8.05
C ALA A 327 11.94 -35.73 9.29
N ARG A 328 11.85 -35.12 10.47
CA ARG A 328 11.39 -35.82 11.70
C ARG A 328 9.87 -35.72 11.86
N PRO A 329 9.12 -36.84 11.87
CA PRO A 329 7.67 -36.81 12.06
C PRO A 329 7.25 -36.63 13.53
N TRP A 330 6.14 -35.93 13.74
CA TRP A 330 5.56 -35.59 15.02
C TRP A 330 4.06 -35.91 15.04
N VAL A 331 3.53 -36.18 16.22
CA VAL A 331 2.11 -36.42 16.46
C VAL A 331 1.63 -35.42 17.49
N VAL A 332 0.50 -34.77 17.18
CA VAL A 332 -0.22 -33.88 18.10
C VAL A 332 -1.51 -34.58 18.51
N PRO A 333 -1.60 -35.10 19.74
CA PRO A 333 -2.85 -35.64 20.28
C PRO A 333 -3.92 -34.56 20.43
N ALA A 334 -5.18 -34.95 20.17
CA ALA A 334 -6.35 -34.09 20.33
C ALA A 334 -6.52 -33.59 21.78
N GLN A 335 -6.10 -34.40 22.75
CA GLN A 335 -6.10 -34.07 24.17
C GLN A 335 -4.70 -34.23 24.76
N PRO A 336 -4.31 -33.38 25.73
CA PRO A 336 -3.02 -33.51 26.39
C PRO A 336 -2.93 -34.83 27.16
N ASP A 337 -1.73 -35.39 27.22
CA ASP A 337 -1.46 -36.64 27.93
C ASP A 337 -1.49 -36.42 29.46
N ARG A 338 -2.70 -36.50 30.03
CA ARG A 338 -2.93 -36.31 31.46
C ARG A 338 -2.21 -37.34 32.32
N SER A 339 -1.99 -38.54 31.80
CA SER A 339 -1.35 -39.64 32.55
C SER A 339 0.13 -39.36 32.82
N ALA A 340 0.88 -38.95 31.79
CA ALA A 340 2.29 -38.59 31.93
C ALA A 340 2.48 -37.34 32.81
N LEU A 341 1.58 -36.36 32.70
CA LEU A 341 1.59 -35.17 33.55
C LEU A 341 1.33 -35.53 35.02
N ALA A 342 0.31 -36.35 35.30
CA ALA A 342 -0.01 -36.77 36.66
C ALA A 342 1.17 -37.53 37.30
N GLN A 343 1.83 -38.42 36.56
CA GLN A 343 3.01 -39.14 37.03
C GLN A 343 4.16 -38.20 37.40
N TRP A 344 4.42 -37.18 36.57
CA TRP A 344 5.47 -36.20 36.89
C TRP A 344 5.11 -35.34 38.11
N VAL A 345 3.85 -34.91 38.23
CA VAL A 345 3.36 -34.17 39.41
C VAL A 345 3.53 -35.00 40.68
N MET A 346 3.22 -36.30 40.64
CA MET A 346 3.42 -37.21 41.77
C MET A 346 4.90 -37.39 42.12
N ALA A 347 5.78 -37.43 41.12
CA ALA A 347 7.22 -37.56 41.34
C ALA A 347 7.88 -36.30 41.95
N ARG A 348 7.25 -35.12 41.81
CA ARG A 348 7.76 -33.82 42.31
C ARG A 348 9.21 -33.53 41.91
N THR A 349 9.65 -34.03 40.76
CA THR A 349 11.02 -33.84 40.26
C THR A 349 11.15 -32.53 39.50
N SER A 350 12.23 -31.78 39.77
CA SER A 350 12.55 -30.57 38.98
C SER A 350 12.99 -30.97 37.57
N ARG A 351 12.50 -30.25 36.56
CA ARG A 351 12.85 -30.43 35.14
C ARG A 351 13.13 -29.10 34.47
N THR A 352 13.85 -29.14 33.35
CA THR A 352 14.02 -27.97 32.49
C THR A 352 12.74 -27.70 31.70
N VAL A 353 12.31 -26.45 31.73
CA VAL A 353 11.20 -25.91 30.95
C VAL A 353 11.74 -24.79 30.09
N HIS A 354 11.28 -24.71 28.85
CA HIS A 354 11.72 -23.72 27.88
C HIS A 354 10.62 -22.68 27.69
N TRP A 355 10.94 -21.43 28.00
CA TRP A 355 10.13 -20.28 27.63
C TRP A 355 10.37 -19.97 26.16
N LEU A 356 9.32 -20.11 25.35
CA LEU A 356 9.39 -20.00 23.90
C LEU A 356 8.82 -18.69 23.39
N LYS A 357 9.55 -18.09 22.44
CA LYS A 357 9.11 -16.95 21.64
C LYS A 357 9.39 -17.21 20.16
N ALA A 358 8.59 -16.63 19.27
CA ALA A 358 8.86 -16.61 17.85
C ALA A 358 9.59 -15.33 17.44
N CYS A 359 10.40 -15.47 16.41
CA CYS A 359 10.91 -14.37 15.62
C CYS A 359 10.51 -14.58 14.16
N LEU A 360 10.19 -13.48 13.48
CA LEU A 360 9.81 -13.45 12.08
C LEU A 360 10.71 -12.46 11.34
N THR A 361 11.22 -12.87 10.18
CA THR A 361 11.85 -11.94 9.24
C THR A 361 11.17 -12.02 7.89
N ALA A 362 10.85 -10.89 7.30
CA ALA A 362 10.43 -10.79 5.91
C ALA A 362 11.52 -10.11 5.09
N ARG A 363 12.04 -10.83 4.09
CA ARG A 363 13.06 -10.33 3.16
C ARG A 363 12.42 -10.12 1.80
N ASN A 364 12.61 -8.95 1.21
CA ASN A 364 12.29 -8.74 -0.18
C ASN A 364 13.42 -9.28 -1.04
N LEU A 365 13.15 -10.36 -1.77
CA LEU A 365 14.12 -11.00 -2.64
C LEU A 365 14.48 -10.11 -3.84
N ALA A 366 13.64 -9.13 -4.20
CA ALA A 366 13.84 -8.29 -5.38
C ALA A 366 14.70 -7.02 -5.14
N GLN A 367 14.97 -6.66 -3.88
CA GLN A 367 15.71 -5.44 -3.52
C GLN A 367 17.22 -5.72 -3.33
N ARG A 368 18.06 -4.68 -3.46
CA ARG A 368 19.52 -4.77 -3.20
C ARG A 368 19.77 -5.34 -1.80
N THR A 369 20.79 -6.19 -1.67
CA THR A 369 21.20 -6.89 -0.43
C THR A 369 21.53 -5.99 0.77
N ASP A 370 21.57 -4.67 0.59
CA ASP A 370 21.98 -3.71 1.60
C ASP A 370 20.81 -3.22 2.49
N GLN A 371 19.55 -3.49 2.13
CA GLN A 371 18.42 -3.20 3.03
C GLN A 371 18.21 -4.37 4.03
N PRO A 372 18.18 -4.09 5.35
CA PRO A 372 17.93 -5.13 6.33
C PRO A 372 16.51 -5.69 6.19
N PRO A 373 16.30 -7.00 6.43
CA PRO A 373 14.97 -7.57 6.42
C PRO A 373 14.10 -6.95 7.52
N ALA A 374 12.81 -6.79 7.25
CA ALA A 374 11.86 -6.42 8.29
C ALA A 374 11.82 -7.56 9.31
N THR A 375 12.00 -7.25 10.59
CA THR A 375 12.15 -8.25 11.65
C THR A 375 11.21 -7.93 12.81
N LEU A 376 10.51 -8.95 13.30
CA LEU A 376 9.77 -8.92 14.56
C LEU A 376 10.31 -10.01 15.48
N GLU A 377 10.70 -9.63 16.69
CA GLU A 377 11.27 -10.57 17.67
C GLU A 377 10.41 -10.65 18.92
N GLY A 378 10.57 -11.74 19.66
CA GLY A 378 9.96 -11.90 20.97
C GLY A 378 8.44 -12.07 20.94
N LEU A 379 7.90 -12.64 19.86
CA LEU A 379 6.46 -12.85 19.66
C LEU A 379 5.97 -14.05 20.48
N THR A 380 4.91 -13.89 21.24
CA THR A 380 4.27 -14.93 22.03
C THR A 380 3.56 -15.93 21.11
N LEU A 381 3.70 -17.20 21.45
CA LEU A 381 3.15 -18.33 20.69
C LEU A 381 1.74 -18.72 21.13
N SER A 382 0.95 -17.77 21.64
CA SER A 382 -0.48 -17.98 21.90
C SER A 382 -1.29 -16.71 21.67
N SER A 383 -2.56 -16.85 21.30
CA SER A 383 -3.51 -15.74 21.19
C SER A 383 -4.79 -16.04 21.98
N THR A 384 -5.45 -14.98 22.43
CA THR A 384 -6.77 -15.04 23.07
C THR A 384 -7.69 -14.07 22.32
N PRO A 385 -8.92 -14.47 21.96
CA PRO A 385 -9.88 -13.55 21.34
C PRO A 385 -10.03 -12.26 22.17
N GLY A 386 -9.90 -11.10 21.53
CA GLY A 386 -10.04 -9.78 22.17
C GLY A 386 -8.77 -9.18 22.80
N SER A 387 -7.65 -9.92 22.85
CA SER A 387 -6.35 -9.36 23.27
C SER A 387 -5.64 -8.71 22.07
N SER A 388 -5.72 -7.39 21.96
CA SER A 388 -5.06 -6.60 20.89
C SER A 388 -3.55 -6.37 21.10
N ALA A 389 -2.91 -7.13 22.00
CA ALA A 389 -1.52 -6.90 22.37
C ALA A 389 -0.55 -7.19 21.19
N PRO A 390 0.39 -6.28 20.87
CA PRO A 390 1.35 -6.40 19.77
C PRO A 390 2.46 -7.44 20.02
N THR A 391 2.37 -8.19 21.11
CA THR A 391 3.40 -9.14 21.53
C THR A 391 3.18 -10.54 20.99
N THR A 392 2.09 -10.84 20.27
CA THR A 392 1.73 -12.17 19.76
C THR A 392 2.03 -12.30 18.25
N LEU A 393 2.01 -13.53 17.71
CA LEU A 393 1.99 -13.76 16.24
C LEU A 393 0.72 -13.23 15.52
N THR A 394 -0.13 -12.45 16.19
CA THR A 394 -1.34 -11.86 15.61
C THR A 394 -1.10 -10.42 15.20
N GLN A 395 -0.64 -10.22 13.97
CA GLN A 395 -0.53 -8.90 13.36
C GLN A 395 -1.85 -8.55 12.65
N HIS A 396 -2.41 -7.37 12.93
CA HIS A 396 -3.60 -6.88 12.22
C HIS A 396 -3.29 -6.62 10.73
N SER A 397 -4.28 -6.79 9.85
CA SER A 397 -4.12 -6.26 8.48
C SER A 397 -3.94 -4.75 8.50
N ASP A 398 -3.46 -4.17 7.40
CA ASP A 398 -3.37 -2.71 7.30
C ASP A 398 -4.75 -2.07 7.42
N THR A 399 -5.77 -2.62 6.76
CA THR A 399 -7.15 -2.14 6.90
C THR A 399 -7.61 -2.16 8.35
N ASP A 400 -7.47 -3.28 9.07
CA ASP A 400 -7.91 -3.38 10.47
C ASP A 400 -7.14 -2.41 11.38
N HIS A 401 -5.82 -2.27 11.16
CA HIS A 401 -4.98 -1.38 11.94
C HIS A 401 -5.37 0.09 11.76
N PHE A 402 -5.52 0.54 10.51
CA PHE A 402 -5.88 1.92 10.22
C PHE A 402 -7.33 2.22 10.56
N LEU A 403 -8.23 1.23 10.49
CA LEU A 403 -9.60 1.36 10.97
C LEU A 403 -9.63 1.56 12.50
N ALA A 404 -8.90 0.75 13.25
CA ALA A 404 -8.80 0.91 14.70
C ALA A 404 -8.19 2.27 15.11
N LEU A 405 -7.21 2.78 14.36
CA LEU A 405 -6.68 4.13 14.54
C LEU A 405 -7.71 5.22 14.23
N ALA A 406 -8.55 5.01 13.22
CA ALA A 406 -9.64 5.91 12.85
C ALA A 406 -10.76 5.93 13.90
N GLU A 407 -11.02 4.80 14.56
CA GLU A 407 -12.00 4.65 15.64
C GLU A 407 -11.49 5.20 16.99
N ALA A 408 -10.17 5.18 17.21
CA ALA A 408 -9.56 5.64 18.45
C ALA A 408 -9.89 7.12 18.76
N PRO A 409 -10.11 7.49 20.05
CA PRO A 409 -10.32 8.87 20.48
C PRO A 409 -9.20 9.79 20.04
N ALA A 410 -9.49 11.06 19.76
CA ALA A 410 -8.52 12.03 19.25
C ALA A 410 -7.25 12.13 20.13
N ASP A 411 -7.42 12.09 21.45
CA ASP A 411 -6.34 12.20 22.45
C ASP A 411 -5.43 10.95 22.52
N ALA A 412 -5.89 9.82 21.98
CA ALA A 412 -5.15 8.56 21.92
C ALA A 412 -4.40 8.37 20.59
N ARG A 413 -4.54 9.31 19.64
CA ARG A 413 -3.87 9.23 18.34
C ARG A 413 -2.45 9.77 18.48
N PRO A 414 -1.43 9.11 17.89
CA PRO A 414 -0.07 9.64 17.91
C PRO A 414 -0.06 11.02 17.24
N GLU A 415 0.39 12.04 17.98
CA GLU A 415 0.51 13.41 17.47
C GLU A 415 1.54 13.47 16.33
N GLY A 416 1.07 13.82 15.12
CA GLY A 416 1.77 14.56 14.07
C GLY A 416 3.17 14.12 13.57
N ARG A 417 3.27 14.00 12.24
CA ARG A 417 4.43 14.30 11.38
C ARG A 417 5.76 13.63 11.77
N SER A 418 6.14 12.58 11.04
CA SER A 418 7.46 11.87 11.04
C SER A 418 7.59 10.55 11.81
N GLY A 419 6.52 10.04 12.45
CA GLY A 419 6.61 8.86 13.33
C GLY A 419 5.91 7.58 12.88
N ARG A 420 5.39 7.46 11.66
CA ARG A 420 4.75 6.19 11.22
C ARG A 420 5.81 5.19 10.79
N THR A 421 6.25 4.36 11.74
CA THR A 421 7.11 3.20 11.52
C THR A 421 6.49 2.29 10.46
N THR A 422 7.27 1.92 9.45
CA THR A 422 6.93 0.87 8.50
C THR A 422 6.43 -0.37 9.25
N ARG A 423 5.17 -0.74 9.01
CA ARG A 423 4.60 -1.94 9.62
C ARG A 423 5.27 -3.19 9.06
N PHE A 424 5.27 -4.24 9.88
CA PHE A 424 5.69 -5.54 9.39
C PHE A 424 4.78 -5.99 8.24
N PRO A 425 5.33 -6.54 7.13
CA PRO A 425 4.58 -6.73 5.89
C PRO A 425 3.57 -7.89 5.92
N LEU A 426 3.40 -8.57 7.05
CA LEU A 426 2.53 -9.74 7.19
C LEU A 426 1.50 -9.52 8.30
N ALA A 427 0.34 -10.14 8.12
CA ALA A 427 -0.78 -10.14 9.04
C ALA A 427 -1.27 -11.57 9.31
N SER A 428 -1.96 -11.78 10.44
CA SER A 428 -2.64 -13.04 10.71
C SER A 428 -3.81 -13.24 9.75
N LEU A 429 -4.22 -14.51 9.58
CA LEU A 429 -5.46 -14.83 8.88
C LEU A 429 -6.68 -14.33 9.69
N PRO A 430 -7.82 -14.02 9.05
CA PRO A 430 -9.04 -13.61 9.73
C PRO A 430 -9.66 -14.77 10.56
N ASP A 431 -10.54 -14.42 11.51
CA ASP A 431 -11.36 -15.35 12.32
C ASP A 431 -10.58 -16.45 13.05
N GLN A 432 -9.41 -16.07 13.55
CA GLN A 432 -8.57 -16.95 14.35
C GLN A 432 -9.05 -16.91 15.81
N GLY A 433 -9.80 -17.93 16.20
CA GLY A 433 -10.26 -18.14 17.59
C GLY A 433 -9.10 -18.38 18.58
N GLU A 434 -9.30 -19.23 19.57
CA GLU A 434 -8.22 -19.59 20.50
C GLU A 434 -7.14 -20.43 19.79
N ILE A 435 -5.92 -19.88 19.67
CA ILE A 435 -4.81 -20.51 18.95
C ILE A 435 -3.56 -20.60 19.82
N ILE A 436 -2.87 -21.73 19.68
CA ILE A 436 -1.50 -21.91 20.16
C ILE A 436 -0.63 -22.30 18.96
N TRP A 437 0.52 -21.65 18.84
CA TRP A 437 1.52 -22.00 17.83
C TRP A 437 2.51 -23.00 18.39
N LEU A 438 2.80 -24.04 17.61
CA LEU A 438 3.61 -25.18 18.00
C LEU A 438 4.84 -25.29 17.08
N PRO A 439 6.03 -24.89 17.56
CA PRO A 439 7.27 -25.16 16.85
C PRO A 439 7.52 -26.67 16.71
N LEU A 440 7.83 -27.12 15.50
CA LEU A 440 8.22 -28.47 15.09
C LEU A 440 9.74 -28.53 14.86
N SER A 441 10.51 -28.20 15.90
CA SER A 441 11.97 -28.24 15.87
C SER A 441 12.52 -28.87 17.13
N ASN A 442 13.72 -29.42 17.03
CA ASN A 442 14.45 -29.92 18.19
C ASN A 442 14.99 -28.73 18.99
N PRO A 443 15.13 -28.80 20.32
CA PRO A 443 15.79 -27.75 21.10
C PRO A 443 17.16 -27.30 20.60
N SER A 444 17.90 -28.16 19.90
CA SER A 444 19.18 -27.82 19.24
C SER A 444 19.05 -26.77 18.14
N ASP A 445 17.87 -26.65 17.54
CA ASP A 445 17.61 -25.79 16.39
C ASP A 445 16.94 -24.47 16.84
N TRP A 446 16.90 -24.22 18.15
CA TRP A 446 16.37 -22.98 18.72
C TRP A 446 17.46 -21.91 18.81
N ASN A 447 17.03 -20.65 18.91
CA ASN A 447 17.89 -19.46 19.08
C ASN A 447 18.70 -19.05 17.85
N ALA A 448 18.47 -19.64 16.67
CA ALA A 448 18.98 -19.16 15.40
C ALA A 448 17.95 -19.39 14.28
N PRO A 449 17.91 -18.52 13.24
CA PRO A 449 17.17 -18.83 12.02
C PRO A 449 17.82 -19.99 11.27
N ASP A 450 17.02 -20.78 10.56
CA ASP A 450 17.54 -21.77 9.62
C ASP A 450 18.39 -21.08 8.52
N GLU A 451 19.46 -21.72 8.07
CA GLU A 451 20.24 -21.24 6.93
C GLU A 451 19.37 -21.27 5.65
N GLY A 452 19.10 -20.11 5.05
CA GLY A 452 18.32 -20.01 3.82
C GLY A 452 17.59 -18.69 3.63
N ALA A 453 16.85 -18.57 2.52
CA ALA A 453 16.13 -17.36 2.15
C ALA A 453 14.74 -17.21 2.81
N GLY A 454 14.23 -18.25 3.49
CA GLY A 454 12.84 -18.34 3.98
C GLY A 454 11.87 -18.95 2.96
N LEU A 455 10.60 -19.12 3.35
CA LEU A 455 9.53 -19.62 2.49
C LEU A 455 8.84 -18.45 1.76
N GLY A 456 8.74 -18.56 0.43
CA GLY A 456 8.14 -17.52 -0.42
C GLY A 456 6.60 -17.48 -0.38
N ALA A 457 6.05 -16.47 -1.05
CA ALA A 457 4.61 -16.32 -1.25
C ALA A 457 3.97 -17.55 -1.91
N ARG A 458 2.72 -17.80 -1.56
CA ARG A 458 1.83 -18.81 -2.17
C ARG A 458 0.55 -18.12 -2.61
N GLY A 459 -0.05 -18.62 -3.69
CA GLY A 459 -1.34 -18.10 -4.21
C GLY A 459 -1.16 -17.02 -5.27
N VAL A 460 0.04 -16.93 -5.82
CA VAL A 460 0.42 -15.97 -6.88
C VAL A 460 -0.06 -16.40 -8.27
N GLY A 461 -0.85 -17.48 -8.39
CA GLY A 461 -1.28 -18.03 -9.68
C GLY A 461 -2.27 -17.14 -10.45
N GLN A 462 -2.92 -16.20 -9.77
CA GLN A 462 -3.73 -15.17 -10.41
C GLN A 462 -2.85 -14.03 -10.95
N ALA A 463 -3.26 -13.45 -12.08
CA ALA A 463 -2.58 -12.30 -12.64
C ALA A 463 -2.57 -11.12 -11.63
N PRO A 464 -1.50 -10.31 -11.57
CA PRO A 464 -1.38 -9.20 -10.62
C PRO A 464 -2.62 -8.31 -10.55
N LEU A 465 -3.15 -7.90 -11.71
CA LEU A 465 -4.34 -7.04 -11.80
C LEU A 465 -5.60 -7.61 -11.13
N VAL A 466 -5.77 -8.94 -11.17
CA VAL A 466 -6.88 -9.63 -10.48
C VAL A 466 -6.71 -9.54 -8.97
N ARG A 467 -5.48 -9.76 -8.50
CA ARG A 467 -5.15 -9.73 -7.08
C ARG A 467 -5.18 -8.34 -6.47
N GLU A 468 -4.94 -7.31 -7.28
CA GLU A 468 -5.19 -5.93 -6.90
C GLU A 468 -6.69 -5.63 -6.75
N GLY A 469 -7.59 -6.55 -7.17
CA GLY A 469 -9.03 -6.30 -7.23
C GLY A 469 -9.40 -5.35 -8.36
N LEU A 470 -8.53 -5.22 -9.37
CA LEU A 470 -8.66 -4.23 -10.43
C LEU A 470 -9.06 -4.86 -11.76
N ALA A 471 -9.22 -6.18 -11.87
CA ALA A 471 -9.58 -6.85 -13.12
C ALA A 471 -10.75 -6.20 -13.88
N ASP A 472 -11.79 -5.77 -13.15
CA ASP A 472 -12.96 -5.09 -13.71
C ASP A 472 -12.88 -3.58 -13.47
N PHE A 473 -12.29 -2.84 -14.43
CA PHE A 473 -12.25 -1.38 -14.37
C PHE A 473 -13.62 -0.76 -14.67
N SER A 474 -14.15 0.02 -13.72
CA SER A 474 -15.38 0.81 -13.83
C SER A 474 -15.39 1.95 -12.80
N TRP A 475 -16.22 2.97 -13.02
CA TRP A 475 -16.52 4.04 -12.06
C TRP A 475 -16.85 3.53 -10.63
N ARG A 476 -17.41 2.31 -10.52
CA ARG A 476 -17.78 1.66 -9.25
C ARG A 476 -16.60 1.44 -8.30
N LEU A 477 -15.37 1.42 -8.81
CA LEU A 477 -14.17 1.36 -7.97
C LEU A 477 -13.99 2.65 -7.17
N PHE A 478 -14.44 3.79 -7.67
CA PHE A 478 -14.12 5.11 -7.11
C PHE A 478 -15.24 5.71 -6.25
N ALA A 479 -16.42 5.09 -6.18
CA ALA A 479 -17.59 5.68 -5.56
C ALA A 479 -18.47 4.67 -4.84
N ASP A 480 -19.08 5.09 -3.73
CA ASP A 480 -20.15 4.31 -3.11
C ASP A 480 -21.40 4.22 -4.02
N ALA A 481 -21.81 2.99 -4.34
CA ALA A 481 -22.92 2.72 -5.24
C ALA A 481 -24.27 3.27 -4.75
N GLN A 482 -24.48 3.43 -3.44
CA GLN A 482 -25.74 3.98 -2.90
C GLN A 482 -25.84 5.49 -3.07
N LEU A 483 -24.72 6.17 -3.31
CA LEU A 483 -24.64 7.62 -3.40
C LEU A 483 -24.39 8.13 -4.83
N ALA A 484 -23.83 7.29 -5.70
CA ALA A 484 -23.42 7.65 -7.06
C ALA A 484 -24.53 8.28 -7.94
N GLY A 485 -25.79 7.88 -7.73
CA GLY A 485 -26.93 8.36 -8.49
C GLY A 485 -27.69 9.54 -7.87
N LEU A 486 -27.30 10.01 -6.68
CA LEU A 486 -28.05 11.04 -5.97
C LEU A 486 -27.73 12.44 -6.49
N PRO A 487 -28.72 13.35 -6.55
CA PRO A 487 -28.47 14.75 -6.84
C PRO A 487 -27.76 15.45 -5.68
N THR A 488 -27.14 16.60 -5.97
CA THR A 488 -26.33 17.40 -5.04
C THR A 488 -27.05 17.71 -3.73
N GLU A 489 -28.34 18.05 -3.77
CA GLU A 489 -29.13 18.43 -2.58
C GLU A 489 -29.39 17.27 -1.61
N ALA A 490 -29.52 16.04 -2.12
CA ALA A 490 -29.80 14.86 -1.32
C ALA A 490 -28.53 14.15 -0.84
N LEU A 491 -27.41 14.39 -1.54
CA LEU A 491 -26.16 13.65 -1.37
C LEU A 491 -25.58 13.78 0.05
N ALA A 492 -25.47 15.00 0.57
CA ALA A 492 -24.89 15.26 1.90
C ALA A 492 -25.73 14.61 3.01
N THR A 493 -27.04 14.87 3.02
CA THR A 493 -27.98 14.31 4.00
C THR A 493 -27.97 12.78 3.99
N GLN A 494 -27.97 12.16 2.80
CA GLN A 494 -27.96 10.71 2.70
C GLN A 494 -26.63 10.11 3.15
N ALA A 495 -25.50 10.76 2.85
CA ALA A 495 -24.19 10.35 3.34
C ALA A 495 -24.12 10.43 4.88
N GLU A 496 -24.61 11.51 5.48
CA GLU A 496 -24.71 11.67 6.93
C GLU A 496 -25.58 10.59 7.56
N ASN A 497 -26.74 10.26 6.97
CA ASN A 497 -27.62 9.19 7.45
C ASN A 497 -26.92 7.82 7.45
N LEU A 498 -26.12 7.52 6.42
CA LEU A 498 -25.36 6.26 6.32
C LEU A 498 -24.25 6.17 7.37
N VAL A 499 -23.65 7.31 7.74
CA VAL A 499 -22.59 7.37 8.75
C VAL A 499 -23.15 7.36 10.18
N ALA A 500 -24.24 8.09 10.44
CA ALA A 500 -24.72 8.40 11.79
C ALA A 500 -25.88 7.52 12.30
N LEU A 501 -26.81 7.11 11.44
CA LEU A 501 -28.12 6.57 11.88
C LEU A 501 -28.30 5.05 11.68
N HIS A 502 -27.35 4.36 11.04
CA HIS A 502 -27.48 2.92 10.84
C HIS A 502 -27.04 2.11 12.07
N THR A 503 -27.82 1.08 12.43
CA THR A 503 -27.52 0.09 13.50
C THR A 503 -26.22 -0.68 13.28
N ARG A 504 -25.60 -0.56 12.10
CA ARG A 504 -24.20 -0.89 11.82
C ARG A 504 -23.58 0.27 11.06
N GLN A 505 -22.82 1.13 11.74
CA GLN A 505 -22.00 2.15 11.09
C GLN A 505 -21.11 1.46 10.05
N ARG A 506 -21.29 1.80 8.77
CA ARG A 506 -20.41 1.32 7.69
C ARG A 506 -19.65 2.52 7.13
N PRO A 507 -18.32 2.44 6.99
CA PRO A 507 -17.57 3.50 6.32
C PRO A 507 -17.98 3.65 4.85
N LEU A 508 -18.14 4.90 4.42
CA LEU A 508 -18.36 5.27 3.02
C LEU A 508 -17.08 5.00 2.21
N ARG A 509 -17.25 4.63 0.94
CA ARG A 509 -16.16 4.27 0.03
C ARG A 509 -15.85 5.33 -1.02
N GLY A 510 -14.62 5.28 -1.52
CA GLY A 510 -14.14 6.14 -2.60
C GLY A 510 -14.32 7.63 -2.34
N LEU A 511 -14.73 8.38 -3.37
CA LEU A 511 -14.90 9.82 -3.30
C LEU A 511 -15.95 10.27 -2.27
N HIS A 512 -16.98 9.45 -1.99
CA HIS A 512 -18.03 9.78 -1.04
C HIS A 512 -17.58 9.69 0.43
N ALA A 513 -16.42 9.08 0.70
CA ALA A 513 -15.84 9.16 2.03
C ALA A 513 -15.62 10.62 2.46
N ALA A 514 -15.46 11.56 1.53
CA ALA A 514 -15.34 13.00 1.80
C ALA A 514 -16.44 13.59 2.72
N PHE A 515 -17.63 12.98 2.84
CA PHE A 515 -18.65 13.43 3.80
C PHE A 515 -18.35 13.00 5.24
N GLY A 516 -17.54 11.97 5.43
CA GLY A 516 -17.06 11.51 6.72
C GLY A 516 -16.62 10.06 6.69
N PHE A 517 -15.70 9.73 7.59
CA PHE A 517 -15.23 8.36 7.79
C PHE A 517 -15.04 8.13 9.29
N LEU A 518 -16.00 7.45 9.91
CA LEU A 518 -16.01 7.16 11.34
C LEU A 518 -15.74 8.44 12.17
N ASN A 519 -14.98 8.34 13.26
CA ASN A 519 -14.64 9.47 14.13
C ASN A 519 -13.39 10.26 13.67
N THR A 520 -13.09 10.27 12.36
CA THR A 520 -11.89 10.96 11.84
C THR A 520 -12.14 12.43 11.52
N ALA A 521 -11.09 13.26 11.59
CA ALA A 521 -11.14 14.67 11.18
C ALA A 521 -11.31 14.86 9.66
N MET A 522 -11.36 13.77 8.88
CA MET A 522 -11.45 13.81 7.43
C MET A 522 -12.74 14.48 6.95
N SER A 523 -13.84 14.43 7.71
CA SER A 523 -15.09 15.09 7.33
C SER A 523 -14.99 16.62 7.25
N HIS A 524 -13.92 17.30 7.66
CA HIS A 524 -13.86 18.77 7.56
C HIS A 524 -12.50 19.32 7.08
N GLU A 525 -11.51 18.45 6.90
CA GLU A 525 -10.16 18.85 6.50
C GLU A 525 -9.99 19.09 4.99
N PRO A 526 -10.36 18.14 4.10
CA PRO A 526 -10.08 18.27 2.68
C PRO A 526 -10.83 19.43 2.02
N THR A 527 -10.15 20.08 1.08
CA THR A 527 -10.66 21.22 0.30
C THR A 527 -10.44 21.07 -1.20
N LEU A 528 -9.68 20.06 -1.61
CA LEU A 528 -9.45 19.67 -3.00
C LEU A 528 -9.77 18.18 -3.17
N LEU A 529 -10.48 17.78 -4.23
CA LEU A 529 -10.83 16.39 -4.54
C LEU A 529 -10.18 15.96 -5.86
N LEU A 530 -9.47 14.82 -5.85
CA LEU A 530 -8.76 14.27 -6.99
C LEU A 530 -9.02 12.76 -7.12
N VAL A 531 -9.22 12.29 -8.35
CA VAL A 531 -9.36 10.87 -8.70
C VAL A 531 -8.48 10.55 -9.91
N PRO A 532 -7.14 10.58 -9.78
CA PRO A 532 -6.22 10.52 -10.92
C PRO A 532 -6.40 9.26 -11.75
N ASP A 533 -6.63 8.11 -11.12
CA ASP A 533 -6.77 6.82 -11.81
C ASP A 533 -8.08 6.68 -12.62
N ALA A 534 -9.03 7.60 -12.48
CA ALA A 534 -10.19 7.65 -13.38
C ALA A 534 -9.81 8.07 -14.81
N ALA A 535 -8.64 8.70 -14.99
CA ALA A 535 -8.08 9.04 -16.30
C ALA A 535 -7.42 7.84 -17.01
N GLN A 536 -7.46 6.64 -16.42
CA GLN A 536 -7.01 5.43 -17.11
C GLN A 536 -7.98 5.06 -18.23
N PRO A 537 -7.50 4.55 -19.38
CA PRO A 537 -8.36 4.02 -20.44
C PRO A 537 -9.11 2.73 -20.00
N GLY A 538 -8.70 2.12 -18.88
CA GLY A 538 -9.22 0.85 -18.41
C GLY A 538 -8.69 -0.33 -19.22
N TRP A 539 -9.22 -1.52 -18.90
CA TRP A 539 -8.80 -2.77 -19.51
C TRP A 539 -9.94 -3.76 -19.63
N VAL A 540 -9.71 -4.77 -20.46
CA VAL A 540 -10.64 -5.87 -20.72
C VAL A 540 -9.89 -7.19 -20.64
N ARG A 541 -10.58 -8.24 -20.23
CA ARG A 541 -10.03 -9.58 -20.21
C ARG A 541 -9.81 -10.06 -21.64
N THR A 542 -8.67 -10.68 -21.89
CA THR A 542 -8.32 -11.24 -23.20
C THR A 542 -8.27 -12.75 -23.09
N GLU A 543 -8.89 -13.44 -24.05
CA GLU A 543 -8.73 -14.89 -24.21
C GLU A 543 -7.31 -15.15 -24.71
N ALA A 544 -6.42 -15.54 -23.80
CA ALA A 544 -4.99 -15.64 -24.05
C ALA A 544 -4.66 -16.59 -25.21
N THR A 545 -4.08 -16.07 -26.29
CA THR A 545 -3.42 -16.85 -27.34
C THR A 545 -2.22 -16.10 -27.87
N GLY A 546 -1.11 -16.17 -27.13
CA GLY A 546 0.20 -15.79 -27.65
C GLY A 546 1.30 -16.57 -26.94
N PRO A 547 2.31 -17.06 -27.69
CA PRO A 547 3.36 -17.91 -27.11
C PRO A 547 4.26 -17.09 -26.20
N ALA A 548 4.71 -17.73 -25.13
CA ALA A 548 5.86 -17.26 -24.38
C ALA A 548 7.08 -17.18 -25.31
N ARG A 549 8.02 -16.27 -25.04
CA ARG A 549 9.21 -16.12 -25.91
C ARG A 549 10.44 -15.60 -25.20
N ILE A 550 11.61 -16.06 -25.62
CA ILE A 550 12.92 -15.49 -25.30
C ILE A 550 13.35 -14.56 -26.44
N ARG A 551 13.80 -13.36 -26.10
CA ARG A 551 14.38 -12.40 -27.04
C ARG A 551 15.76 -11.99 -26.55
N HIS A 552 16.77 -12.30 -27.35
CA HIS A 552 18.12 -11.76 -27.16
C HIS A 552 18.13 -10.30 -27.61
N ALA A 553 18.64 -9.40 -26.76
CA ALA A 553 18.94 -8.04 -27.21
C ALA A 553 20.00 -8.09 -28.31
N ALA A 554 19.97 -7.12 -29.24
CA ALA A 554 21.04 -6.95 -30.21
C ALA A 554 22.37 -6.86 -29.45
N ARG A 555 23.37 -7.61 -29.93
CA ARG A 555 24.71 -7.65 -29.32
C ARG A 555 25.20 -6.19 -29.21
N PRO A 556 25.56 -5.69 -28.01
CA PRO A 556 26.14 -4.36 -27.94
C PRO A 556 27.37 -4.35 -28.85
N GLU A 557 27.47 -3.34 -29.73
CA GLU A 557 28.71 -3.11 -30.47
C GLU A 557 29.85 -3.08 -29.47
N ALA A 558 30.88 -3.89 -29.71
CA ALA A 558 32.06 -3.89 -28.87
C ALA A 558 32.57 -2.44 -28.85
N GLN A 559 32.54 -1.79 -27.69
CA GLN A 559 33.26 -0.53 -27.52
C GLN A 559 34.71 -0.85 -27.85
N GLU A 560 35.21 -0.31 -28.97
CA GLU A 560 36.63 -0.34 -29.30
C GLU A 560 37.36 0.21 -28.09
N GLY A 561 38.15 -0.66 -27.45
CA GLY A 561 38.96 -0.27 -26.32
C GLY A 561 39.83 0.92 -26.74
N VAL A 562 39.90 1.93 -25.88
CA VAL A 562 40.84 3.04 -26.02
C VAL A 562 42.21 2.45 -26.33
N ALA A 563 42.74 2.71 -27.53
CA ALA A 563 44.03 2.20 -27.98
C ALA A 563 45.10 2.64 -26.97
N GLY A 564 45.73 1.67 -26.29
CA GLY A 564 46.80 1.92 -25.31
C GLY A 564 46.81 0.98 -24.09
N PHE A 565 45.75 0.22 -23.83
CA PHE A 565 45.69 -0.70 -22.66
C PHE A 565 46.12 -2.16 -22.97
N SER A 566 46.63 -2.43 -24.18
CA SER A 566 47.02 -3.78 -24.64
C SER A 566 48.34 -4.30 -24.05
N GLU A 567 49.07 -3.47 -23.28
CA GLU A 567 50.37 -3.82 -22.67
C GLU A 567 50.27 -4.18 -21.16
N CYS A 568 49.10 -4.10 -20.54
CA CYS A 568 48.89 -4.59 -19.18
C CYS A 568 48.63 -6.10 -19.20
N GLY A 569 49.44 -6.90 -18.49
CA GLY A 569 49.32 -8.36 -18.34
C GLY A 569 48.04 -8.88 -17.64
N LEU A 570 47.03 -8.03 -17.44
CA LEU A 570 45.72 -8.37 -16.88
C LEU A 570 44.68 -8.30 -18.00
N ARG A 571 44.46 -9.43 -18.69
CA ARG A 571 43.32 -9.54 -19.63
C ARG A 571 42.00 -9.59 -18.84
N PRO A 572 41.04 -8.67 -19.10
CA PRO A 572 39.71 -8.77 -18.50
C PRO A 572 38.98 -10.02 -18.99
N LEU A 573 38.15 -10.60 -18.12
CA LEU A 573 37.30 -11.73 -18.51
C LEU A 573 36.31 -11.28 -19.60
N GLN A 574 36.12 -12.12 -20.61
CA GLN A 574 35.08 -11.86 -21.62
C GLN A 574 33.69 -11.93 -20.98
N ALA A 575 32.72 -11.21 -21.54
CA ALA A 575 31.34 -11.28 -21.09
C ALA A 575 30.75 -12.67 -21.46
N PRO A 576 30.09 -13.37 -20.52
CA PRO A 576 29.28 -14.54 -20.86
C PRO A 576 28.18 -14.17 -21.85
N SER A 577 27.78 -15.11 -22.69
CA SER A 577 26.65 -14.97 -23.61
C SER A 577 25.58 -15.99 -23.26
N PHE A 578 24.32 -15.55 -23.16
CA PHE A 578 23.20 -16.48 -23.05
C PHE A 578 23.14 -17.39 -24.27
N LEU A 579 22.82 -18.67 -24.04
CA LEU A 579 22.56 -19.64 -25.08
C LEU A 579 21.10 -19.55 -25.53
N ASP A 580 20.82 -20.05 -26.73
CA ASP A 580 19.45 -20.19 -27.22
C ASP A 580 18.77 -21.33 -26.45
N ASP A 581 17.98 -20.96 -25.45
CA ASP A 581 17.16 -21.86 -24.65
C ASP A 581 15.70 -21.84 -25.12
N ALA A 582 14.94 -22.87 -24.73
CA ALA A 582 13.53 -22.97 -25.08
C ALA A 582 12.71 -21.83 -24.43
N ASP A 583 11.68 -21.40 -25.14
CA ASP A 583 10.75 -20.41 -24.63
C ASP A 583 10.10 -20.86 -23.32
N PRO A 584 9.77 -19.92 -22.41
CA PRO A 584 9.12 -20.27 -21.16
C PRO A 584 7.80 -20.99 -21.38
N ASP A 585 7.44 -21.89 -20.47
CA ASP A 585 6.11 -22.50 -20.53
C ASP A 585 5.01 -21.53 -20.04
N ALA A 586 3.76 -21.93 -20.21
CA ALA A 586 2.59 -21.15 -19.75
C ALA A 586 2.53 -20.96 -18.21
N SER A 587 3.35 -21.70 -17.47
CA SER A 587 3.46 -21.65 -16.02
C SER A 587 4.67 -20.82 -15.56
N GLY A 588 5.44 -20.24 -16.49
CA GLY A 588 6.59 -19.38 -16.20
C GLY A 588 7.89 -20.10 -15.88
N HIS A 589 8.04 -21.32 -16.37
CA HIS A 589 9.26 -22.09 -16.23
C HIS A 589 10.12 -21.96 -17.46
N PHE A 590 11.41 -21.69 -17.26
CA PHE A 590 12.40 -21.63 -18.34
C PHE A 590 13.79 -21.88 -17.78
N THR A 591 14.67 -22.41 -18.61
CA THR A 591 16.09 -22.58 -18.28
C THR A 591 16.89 -21.47 -18.92
N LEU A 592 17.80 -20.87 -18.16
CA LEU A 592 18.82 -19.96 -18.66
C LEU A 592 20.17 -20.64 -18.58
N ARG A 593 20.84 -20.77 -19.73
CA ARG A 593 22.24 -21.19 -19.83
C ARG A 593 23.07 -20.09 -20.44
N TRP A 594 24.33 -20.02 -20.05
CA TRP A 594 25.29 -19.08 -20.61
C TRP A 594 26.64 -19.73 -20.83
N THR A 595 27.42 -19.12 -21.72
CA THR A 595 28.76 -19.58 -22.06
C THR A 595 29.75 -19.34 -20.93
N ARG A 596 30.79 -20.18 -20.91
CA ARG A 596 31.97 -19.93 -20.10
C ARG A 596 32.91 -18.98 -20.87
N PRO A 597 33.31 -17.84 -20.29
CA PRO A 597 34.07 -16.82 -21.03
C PRO A 597 35.56 -17.12 -21.20
N GLU A 598 36.10 -18.13 -20.51
CA GLU A 598 37.51 -18.51 -20.56
C GLU A 598 37.64 -19.98 -21.02
N ALA A 599 38.54 -20.24 -21.97
CA ALA A 599 38.76 -21.57 -22.54
C ALA A 599 39.46 -22.54 -21.56
N ASP A 600 40.06 -22.02 -20.49
CA ASP A 600 40.70 -22.83 -19.46
C ASP A 600 39.64 -23.56 -18.59
N PRO A 601 39.59 -24.90 -18.66
CA PRO A 601 38.65 -25.69 -17.86
C PRO A 601 38.95 -25.67 -16.36
N GLN A 602 40.18 -25.32 -15.95
CA GLN A 602 40.62 -25.40 -14.56
C GLN A 602 40.39 -24.10 -13.75
N ALA A 603 40.08 -22.98 -14.41
CA ALA A 603 39.77 -21.72 -13.72
C ALA A 603 38.48 -21.83 -12.88
N VAL A 604 38.52 -21.46 -11.60
CA VAL A 604 37.32 -21.44 -10.76
C VAL A 604 36.57 -20.12 -11.01
N LEU A 605 35.52 -20.19 -11.83
CA LEU A 605 34.66 -19.04 -12.14
C LEU A 605 33.37 -19.12 -11.32
N HIS A 606 32.97 -17.98 -10.77
CA HIS A 606 31.65 -17.78 -10.20
C HIS A 606 30.86 -16.83 -11.10
N TYR A 607 29.56 -17.09 -11.24
CA TYR A 607 28.66 -16.27 -12.02
C TYR A 607 27.70 -15.53 -11.12
N GLU A 608 27.37 -14.31 -11.52
CA GLU A 608 26.31 -13.51 -10.93
C GLU A 608 25.26 -13.25 -12.01
N LEU A 609 24.08 -13.83 -11.84
CA LEU A 609 22.93 -13.63 -12.71
C LEU A 609 21.96 -12.65 -12.05
N GLN A 610 21.58 -11.62 -12.78
CA GLN A 610 20.59 -10.64 -12.37
C GLN A 610 19.31 -10.72 -13.20
N GLU A 611 18.19 -10.46 -12.55
CA GLU A 611 16.85 -10.32 -13.14
C GLU A 611 16.30 -8.93 -12.78
N SER A 612 15.51 -8.34 -13.67
CA SER A 612 14.85 -7.06 -13.46
C SER A 612 13.50 -7.05 -14.16
N SER A 613 12.50 -6.40 -13.56
CA SER A 613 11.24 -6.05 -14.25
C SER A 613 11.39 -4.82 -15.16
N GLU A 614 12.49 -4.07 -15.02
CA GLU A 614 12.82 -2.90 -15.83
C GLU A 614 13.99 -3.17 -16.77
N ARG A 615 13.89 -2.64 -17.99
CA ARG A 615 14.85 -2.87 -19.09
C ARG A 615 16.25 -2.32 -18.84
N ASP A 616 16.37 -1.33 -17.96
CA ASP A 616 17.61 -0.63 -17.60
C ASP A 616 18.30 -1.24 -16.37
N PHE A 617 17.70 -2.26 -15.74
CA PHE A 617 18.18 -2.89 -14.52
C PHE A 617 18.28 -1.94 -13.31
N GLY A 618 17.45 -0.89 -13.25
CA GLY A 618 17.37 0.02 -12.11
C GLY A 618 16.99 -0.68 -10.80
N VAL A 619 16.07 -1.65 -10.90
CA VAL A 619 15.57 -2.49 -9.79
C VAL A 619 16.06 -3.93 -9.85
N ALA A 620 17.26 -4.15 -10.39
CA ALA A 620 17.78 -5.50 -10.60
C ALA A 620 18.07 -6.28 -9.32
N THR A 621 17.68 -7.55 -9.35
CA THR A 621 17.86 -8.56 -8.32
C THR A 621 18.92 -9.56 -8.74
N VAL A 622 19.84 -9.94 -7.83
CA VAL A 622 20.71 -11.09 -8.09
C VAL A 622 19.94 -12.37 -7.79
N ILE A 623 19.57 -13.11 -8.83
CA ILE A 623 18.79 -14.35 -8.71
C ILE A 623 19.65 -15.61 -8.61
N TYR A 624 20.94 -15.51 -8.93
CA TYR A 624 21.88 -16.62 -8.78
C TYR A 624 23.32 -16.16 -8.57
N ARG A 625 24.01 -16.84 -7.64
CA ARG A 625 25.47 -16.77 -7.44
C ARG A 625 26.03 -18.18 -7.29
N GLY A 626 26.97 -18.56 -8.14
CA GLY A 626 27.57 -19.89 -8.06
C GLY A 626 28.40 -20.27 -9.28
N PRO A 627 29.02 -21.46 -9.28
CA PRO A 627 29.92 -21.91 -10.34
C PRO A 627 29.20 -22.52 -11.56
N ALA A 628 27.94 -22.91 -11.44
CA ALA A 628 27.17 -23.45 -12.55
C ALA A 628 26.86 -22.40 -13.63
N THR A 629 26.82 -22.85 -14.89
CA THR A 629 26.47 -22.06 -16.09
C THR A 629 25.01 -22.23 -16.51
N ARG A 630 24.18 -22.69 -15.58
CA ARG A 630 22.76 -22.99 -15.77
C ARG A 630 21.97 -22.51 -14.57
N PHE A 631 20.82 -21.91 -14.84
CA PHE A 631 19.82 -21.54 -13.86
C PHE A 631 18.44 -21.96 -14.36
N ASP A 632 17.74 -22.79 -13.60
CA ASP A 632 16.36 -23.17 -13.91
C ASP A 632 15.40 -22.23 -13.16
N SER A 633 14.69 -21.43 -13.92
CA SER A 633 13.66 -20.52 -13.42
C SER A 633 12.33 -21.25 -13.39
N LEU A 634 11.62 -21.20 -12.26
CA LEU A 634 10.36 -21.91 -12.06
C LEU A 634 9.27 -20.92 -11.61
N GLY A 635 8.08 -21.03 -12.21
CA GLY A 635 6.89 -20.32 -11.69
C GLY A 635 6.96 -18.80 -11.77
N LYS A 636 7.69 -18.24 -12.75
CA LYS A 636 7.79 -16.78 -12.87
C LYS A 636 6.42 -16.15 -13.18
N PRO A 637 6.13 -14.97 -12.64
CA PRO A 637 4.88 -14.28 -12.92
C PRO A 637 4.78 -13.95 -14.41
N ARG A 638 3.55 -13.89 -14.92
CA ARG A 638 3.31 -13.52 -16.32
C ARG A 638 3.80 -12.09 -16.58
N GLY A 639 4.48 -11.87 -17.70
CA GLY A 639 5.05 -10.58 -18.07
C GLY A 639 6.46 -10.68 -18.64
N TRP A 640 7.13 -9.53 -18.74
CA TRP A 640 8.50 -9.43 -19.19
C TRP A 640 9.48 -9.42 -18.01
N LEU A 641 10.52 -10.23 -18.13
CA LEU A 641 11.66 -10.27 -17.23
C LEU A 641 12.94 -10.05 -18.03
N HIS A 642 13.85 -9.26 -17.48
CA HIS A 642 15.09 -8.89 -18.12
C HIS A 642 16.26 -9.50 -17.35
N HIS A 643 17.11 -10.27 -18.03
CA HIS A 643 18.24 -10.97 -17.40
C HIS A 643 19.59 -10.51 -17.95
N ARG A 644 20.59 -10.48 -17.08
CA ARG A 644 22.00 -10.27 -17.44
C ARG A 644 22.91 -11.09 -16.53
N VAL A 645 24.01 -11.60 -17.06
CA VAL A 645 24.96 -12.42 -16.28
C VAL A 645 26.39 -11.89 -16.45
N ARG A 646 27.21 -12.01 -15.41
CA ARG A 646 28.65 -11.74 -15.46
C ARG A 646 29.44 -12.83 -14.75
N ALA A 647 30.72 -12.96 -15.08
CA ALA A 647 31.65 -13.90 -14.45
C ALA A 647 32.67 -13.16 -13.58
N CYS A 648 33.13 -13.83 -12.53
CA CYS A 648 34.26 -13.40 -11.70
C CYS A 648 35.13 -14.60 -11.29
N ASP A 649 36.44 -14.39 -11.15
CA ASP A 649 37.41 -15.39 -10.68
C ASP A 649 38.03 -15.03 -9.32
N GLY A 650 37.38 -14.11 -8.59
CA GLY A 650 37.87 -13.56 -7.32
C GLY A 650 38.83 -12.37 -7.45
N ARG A 651 39.41 -12.12 -8.63
CA ARG A 651 40.30 -10.96 -8.89
C ARG A 651 39.85 -10.10 -10.08
N ARG A 652 39.26 -10.72 -11.11
CA ARG A 652 38.78 -10.11 -12.35
C ARG A 652 37.26 -10.24 -12.43
N LEU A 653 36.62 -9.24 -13.04
CA LEU A 653 35.18 -9.21 -13.34
C LEU A 653 35.01 -9.06 -14.85
N SER A 654 34.07 -9.80 -15.43
CA SER A 654 33.66 -9.57 -16.82
C SER A 654 32.71 -8.36 -16.91
N PRO A 655 32.59 -7.73 -18.09
CA PRO A 655 31.40 -6.97 -18.43
C PRO A 655 30.13 -7.83 -18.33
N TRP A 656 28.96 -7.19 -18.21
CA TRP A 656 27.69 -7.88 -18.28
C TRP A 656 27.45 -8.48 -19.67
N SER A 657 26.75 -9.62 -19.70
CA SER A 657 26.20 -10.18 -20.94
C SER A 657 25.27 -9.18 -21.64
N GLY A 658 24.98 -9.45 -22.91
CA GLY A 658 23.79 -8.87 -23.54
C GLY A 658 22.54 -9.18 -22.73
N ARG A 659 21.57 -8.26 -22.73
CA ARG A 659 20.28 -8.44 -22.04
C ARG A 659 19.50 -9.56 -22.71
N LEU A 660 18.95 -10.46 -21.91
CA LEU A 660 17.97 -11.45 -22.34
C LEU A 660 16.60 -11.03 -21.85
N ASP A 661 15.64 -10.90 -22.77
CA ASP A 661 14.26 -10.56 -22.45
C ASP A 661 13.43 -11.85 -22.48
N VAL A 662 12.97 -12.31 -21.32
CA VAL A 662 12.14 -13.51 -21.19
C VAL A 662 10.70 -13.09 -20.96
N ARG A 663 9.79 -13.54 -21.83
CA ARG A 663 8.36 -13.28 -21.71
C ARG A 663 7.62 -14.52 -21.22
N VAL A 664 7.10 -14.46 -20.01
CA VAL A 664 6.24 -15.51 -19.45
C VAL A 664 4.77 -15.21 -19.77
N GLY A 665 4.18 -15.96 -20.70
CA GLY A 665 2.77 -15.82 -21.09
C GLY A 665 2.37 -14.42 -21.61
N GLN A 666 1.06 -14.22 -21.84
CA GLN A 666 0.49 -12.89 -22.07
C GLN A 666 -0.19 -12.37 -20.81
N SER A 667 -0.31 -11.05 -20.68
CA SER A 667 -1.20 -10.45 -19.69
C SER A 667 -2.62 -10.97 -19.95
N SER A 668 -3.34 -11.37 -18.90
CA SER A 668 -4.73 -11.84 -19.04
C SER A 668 -5.71 -10.71 -19.42
N HIS A 669 -5.20 -9.50 -19.54
CA HIS A 669 -5.93 -8.29 -19.88
C HIS A 669 -5.11 -7.46 -20.86
N THR A 670 -5.81 -6.74 -21.73
CA THR A 670 -5.26 -5.69 -22.60
C THR A 670 -5.94 -4.38 -22.28
N LEU A 671 -5.31 -3.27 -22.70
CA LEU A 671 -5.96 -1.96 -22.65
C LEU A 671 -7.29 -2.02 -23.39
N ARG A 672 -8.32 -1.42 -22.80
CA ARG A 672 -9.64 -1.29 -23.41
C ARG A 672 -9.53 -0.29 -24.55
N GLU A 673 -10.30 -0.49 -25.61
CA GLU A 673 -10.53 0.57 -26.59
C GLU A 673 -11.15 1.78 -25.89
N ARG A 674 -10.92 2.96 -26.45
CA ARG A 674 -11.28 4.23 -25.81
C ARG A 674 -12.75 4.25 -25.39
N ASN A 675 -12.99 4.47 -24.09
CA ASN A 675 -14.31 4.61 -23.49
C ASN A 675 -14.31 5.75 -22.47
N ASP A 676 -15.13 6.77 -22.72
CA ASP A 676 -15.17 7.99 -21.91
C ASP A 676 -16.30 7.95 -20.85
N ALA A 677 -17.09 6.86 -20.78
CA ALA A 677 -18.23 6.76 -19.88
C ALA A 677 -17.83 6.71 -18.40
N ASP A 678 -16.81 5.91 -18.05
CA ASP A 678 -16.35 5.78 -16.67
C ASP A 678 -15.75 7.10 -16.14
N VAL A 679 -14.88 7.76 -16.91
CA VAL A 679 -14.31 9.06 -16.51
C VAL A 679 -15.37 10.16 -16.40
N LEU A 680 -16.35 10.18 -17.31
CA LEU A 680 -17.48 11.11 -17.22
C LEU A 680 -18.32 10.88 -15.97
N ALA A 681 -18.63 9.63 -15.64
CA ALA A 681 -19.35 9.27 -14.42
C ALA A 681 -18.58 9.73 -13.17
N VAL A 682 -17.28 9.46 -13.10
CA VAL A 682 -16.43 9.92 -11.98
C VAL A 682 -16.42 11.45 -11.88
N HIS A 683 -16.22 12.17 -12.98
CA HIS A 683 -16.21 13.64 -12.97
C HIS A 683 -17.54 14.24 -12.50
N ARG A 684 -18.69 13.69 -12.93
CA ARG A 684 -20.01 14.12 -12.44
C ARG A 684 -20.17 13.91 -10.93
N MET A 685 -19.76 12.74 -10.42
CA MET A 685 -19.80 12.46 -8.97
C MET A 685 -18.83 13.34 -8.17
N MET A 686 -17.64 13.64 -8.70
CA MET A 686 -16.70 14.58 -8.09
C MET A 686 -17.30 15.98 -7.98
N LEU A 687 -17.95 16.48 -9.04
CA LEU A 687 -18.63 17.79 -9.03
C LEU A 687 -19.77 17.82 -8.02
N ARG A 688 -20.64 16.81 -8.00
CA ARG A 688 -21.74 16.69 -7.02
C ARG A 688 -21.23 16.63 -5.59
N THR A 689 -20.19 15.83 -5.34
CA THR A 689 -19.58 15.70 -4.01
C THR A 689 -18.99 17.03 -3.57
N ALA A 690 -18.23 17.71 -4.42
CA ALA A 690 -17.63 19.00 -4.10
C ALA A 690 -18.68 20.10 -3.88
N ALA A 691 -19.77 20.08 -4.65
CA ALA A 691 -20.88 21.03 -4.52
C ALA A 691 -21.73 20.77 -3.26
N ALA A 692 -22.04 19.52 -2.94
CA ALA A 692 -22.78 19.13 -1.74
C ALA A 692 -21.99 19.45 -0.46
N ARG A 693 -20.66 19.29 -0.50
CA ARG A 693 -19.73 19.78 0.52
C ARG A 693 -19.71 21.30 0.64
N ALA A 694 -19.86 21.98 -0.50
CA ALA A 694 -19.78 23.43 -0.69
C ALA A 694 -18.44 24.08 -0.26
N ASP A 695 -17.51 23.31 0.28
CA ASP A 695 -16.21 23.76 0.75
C ASP A 695 -15.01 23.06 0.06
N MET A 696 -15.30 22.34 -1.03
CA MET A 696 -14.31 21.61 -1.83
C MET A 696 -14.30 22.07 -3.30
N LEU A 697 -13.16 21.88 -3.96
CA LEU A 697 -12.96 22.02 -5.40
C LEU A 697 -12.45 20.70 -6.00
N ALA A 698 -13.14 20.18 -7.00
CA ALA A 698 -12.71 19.03 -7.79
C ALA A 698 -11.67 19.45 -8.85
N VAL A 699 -10.50 18.81 -8.85
CA VAL A 699 -9.44 19.04 -9.84
C VAL A 699 -9.46 17.85 -10.79
N LEU A 700 -9.85 18.10 -12.04
CA LEU A 700 -10.14 17.06 -13.03
C LEU A 700 -9.00 16.93 -14.05
N SER A 701 -8.80 15.73 -14.56
CA SER A 701 -7.90 15.44 -15.68
C SER A 701 -8.52 14.42 -16.62
N LEU A 702 -8.22 14.52 -17.91
CA LEU A 702 -8.69 13.58 -18.92
C LEU A 702 -7.67 12.46 -19.18
N PRO A 703 -8.06 11.34 -19.79
CA PRO A 703 -7.11 10.34 -20.24
C PRO A 703 -6.03 10.90 -21.17
N GLN A 704 -4.84 10.30 -21.14
CA GLN A 704 -3.67 10.78 -21.90
C GLN A 704 -3.93 10.85 -23.42
N ALA A 705 -4.75 9.93 -23.93
CA ALA A 705 -5.04 9.81 -25.35
C ALA A 705 -6.02 10.88 -25.87
N HIS A 706 -6.67 11.64 -24.98
CA HIS A 706 -7.59 12.71 -25.38
C HIS A 706 -6.84 13.82 -26.09
N SER A 707 -7.35 14.20 -27.26
CA SER A 707 -6.95 15.43 -27.93
C SER A 707 -7.66 16.64 -27.32
N TRP A 708 -7.32 17.84 -27.78
CA TRP A 708 -8.03 19.06 -27.41
C TRP A 708 -9.52 18.98 -27.82
N ALA A 709 -9.85 18.40 -28.98
CA ALA A 709 -11.22 18.28 -29.45
C ALA A 709 -12.04 17.34 -28.54
N ASP A 710 -11.40 16.28 -28.05
CA ASP A 710 -12.00 15.38 -27.08
C ASP A 710 -12.23 16.06 -25.73
N ALA A 711 -11.33 16.95 -25.33
CA ALA A 711 -11.48 17.72 -24.10
C ALA A 711 -12.68 18.67 -24.18
N LEU A 712 -12.88 19.33 -25.33
CA LEU A 712 -14.07 20.15 -25.60
C LEU A 712 -15.35 19.31 -25.50
N ALA A 713 -15.39 18.18 -26.22
CA ALA A 713 -16.53 17.27 -26.19
C ALA A 713 -16.83 16.76 -24.77
N HIS A 714 -15.81 16.49 -23.95
CA HIS A 714 -16.00 16.07 -22.56
C HIS A 714 -16.67 17.16 -21.72
N VAL A 715 -16.24 18.42 -21.85
CA VAL A 715 -16.85 19.54 -21.12
C VAL A 715 -18.29 19.76 -21.56
N ASP A 716 -18.58 19.66 -22.86
CA ASP A 716 -19.95 19.76 -23.38
C ASP A 716 -20.85 18.66 -22.78
N ARG A 717 -20.33 17.44 -22.62
CA ARG A 717 -21.04 16.32 -21.97
C ARG A 717 -21.17 16.47 -20.45
N LEU A 718 -20.31 17.25 -19.80
CA LEU A 718 -20.48 17.61 -18.39
C LEU A 718 -21.58 18.64 -18.19
N ARG A 719 -21.70 19.61 -19.11
CA ARG A 719 -22.73 20.66 -19.07
C ARG A 719 -24.11 20.17 -19.48
N ASN A 720 -24.17 19.14 -20.35
CA ASN A 720 -25.41 18.60 -20.87
C ASN A 720 -25.84 17.30 -20.18
N ASN A 721 -27.15 17.11 -20.06
CA ASN A 721 -27.71 15.88 -19.52
C ASN A 721 -27.79 14.79 -20.60
N GLU A 722 -27.13 13.66 -20.38
CA GLU A 722 -27.24 12.47 -21.23
C GLU A 722 -28.10 11.42 -20.53
N ALA A 723 -29.30 11.18 -21.04
CA ALA A 723 -30.24 10.18 -20.53
C ALA A 723 -29.85 8.77 -20.99
N ASN A 724 -28.79 8.16 -20.43
CA ASN A 724 -28.52 6.70 -20.45
C ASN A 724 -27.15 6.32 -19.86
N LEU A 725 -26.83 6.78 -18.65
CA LEU A 725 -25.63 6.33 -17.93
C LEU A 725 -25.98 6.00 -16.48
N ASP A 726 -25.30 4.99 -15.90
CA ASP A 726 -25.43 4.60 -14.48
C ASP A 726 -25.22 5.79 -13.51
N ALA A 727 -24.41 6.78 -13.93
CA ALA A 727 -24.27 8.08 -13.28
C ALA A 727 -24.99 9.15 -14.12
N PRO A 728 -26.19 9.62 -13.73
CA PRO A 728 -26.99 10.55 -14.52
C PRO A 728 -26.27 11.88 -14.72
N GLY A 729 -26.58 12.56 -15.82
CA GLY A 729 -26.08 13.91 -16.10
C GLY A 729 -26.44 14.91 -15.02
N LEU A 730 -25.70 16.03 -14.95
CA LEU A 730 -26.05 17.13 -14.06
C LEU A 730 -27.39 17.69 -14.51
N MET A 731 -28.34 17.77 -13.58
CA MET A 731 -29.65 18.35 -13.82
C MET A 731 -29.53 19.88 -13.95
N SER A 732 -30.52 20.55 -14.54
CA SER A 732 -30.45 22.00 -14.81
C SER A 732 -30.30 22.85 -13.53
N ASP A 733 -30.90 22.39 -12.42
CA ASP A 733 -30.77 22.94 -11.08
C ASP A 733 -29.42 22.63 -10.41
N GLU A 734 -28.72 21.60 -10.88
CA GLU A 734 -27.36 21.23 -10.44
C GLU A 734 -26.26 21.96 -11.22
N ALA A 735 -26.57 22.84 -12.17
CA ALA A 735 -25.57 23.54 -13.00
C ALA A 735 -24.49 24.26 -12.16
N ARG A 736 -24.84 24.73 -10.95
CA ARG A 736 -23.89 25.33 -10.00
C ARG A 736 -22.79 24.37 -9.54
N ALA A 737 -22.97 23.06 -9.64
CA ALA A 737 -21.92 22.08 -9.32
C ALA A 737 -20.68 22.24 -10.22
N LEU A 738 -20.83 22.72 -11.46
CA LEU A 738 -19.71 23.02 -12.37
C LEU A 738 -18.75 24.07 -11.80
N SER A 739 -19.25 24.98 -10.96
CA SER A 739 -18.43 25.99 -10.31
C SER A 739 -17.54 25.43 -9.19
N HIS A 740 -17.73 24.17 -8.82
CA HIS A 740 -16.90 23.42 -7.88
C HIS A 740 -15.88 22.52 -8.58
N GLY A 741 -15.69 22.63 -9.90
CA GLY A 741 -14.67 21.88 -10.62
C GLY A 741 -13.83 22.73 -11.55
N CYS A 742 -12.61 22.26 -11.80
CA CYS A 742 -11.73 22.81 -12.83
C CYS A 742 -11.06 21.65 -13.58
N LEU A 743 -10.89 21.82 -14.89
CA LEU A 743 -10.27 20.81 -15.76
C LEU A 743 -8.94 21.32 -16.30
N GLN A 744 -7.92 20.45 -16.30
CA GLN A 744 -6.60 20.73 -16.86
C GLN A 744 -6.21 19.74 -17.96
N HIS A 745 -5.56 20.26 -19.00
CA HIS A 745 -5.13 19.50 -20.17
C HIS A 745 -3.97 20.24 -20.86
N PRO A 746 -3.01 19.60 -21.54
CA PRO A 746 -2.76 18.16 -21.64
C PRO A 746 -1.99 17.59 -20.43
N TRP A 747 -1.66 16.31 -20.49
CA TRP A 747 -0.75 15.67 -19.53
C TRP A 747 0.65 16.27 -19.55
N VAL A 748 1.32 16.18 -18.41
CA VAL A 748 2.70 16.67 -18.22
C VAL A 748 3.67 15.49 -18.23
N ARG A 749 4.93 15.75 -18.61
CA ARG A 749 6.04 14.80 -18.49
C ARG A 749 6.90 15.19 -17.31
N ARG A 750 6.98 14.30 -16.33
CA ARG A 750 7.77 14.44 -15.10
C ARG A 750 9.04 13.60 -15.18
N GLN A 751 10.13 14.14 -14.66
CA GLN A 751 11.39 13.40 -14.49
C GLN A 751 11.98 13.74 -13.12
N VAL A 752 12.13 12.74 -12.24
CA VAL A 752 12.73 12.93 -10.90
C VAL A 752 13.95 12.05 -10.70
N ALA A 753 13.85 10.76 -11.03
CA ALA A 753 14.99 9.86 -11.20
C ALA A 753 14.61 8.79 -12.25
N GLY A 754 15.44 8.59 -13.28
CA GLY A 754 15.12 7.68 -14.39
C GLY A 754 14.47 8.37 -15.61
N PRO A 755 13.84 7.61 -16.52
CA PRO A 755 13.23 8.15 -17.73
C PRO A 755 12.00 9.01 -17.42
N ALA A 756 11.76 10.05 -18.22
CA ALA A 756 10.61 10.93 -18.06
C ALA A 756 9.29 10.15 -18.31
N ARG A 757 8.34 10.26 -17.38
CA ARG A 757 7.02 9.60 -17.46
C ARG A 757 5.92 10.63 -17.65
N SER A 758 4.91 10.27 -18.43
CA SER A 758 3.71 11.10 -18.59
C SER A 758 2.75 10.85 -17.43
N CYS A 759 2.19 11.91 -16.86
CA CYS A 759 1.22 11.84 -15.78
C CYS A 759 0.16 12.95 -15.91
N PRO A 760 -1.03 12.77 -15.34
CA PRO A 760 -2.05 13.81 -15.35
C PRO A 760 -1.57 15.07 -14.60
N PRO A 761 -2.06 16.26 -14.99
CA PRO A 761 -1.64 17.53 -14.40
C PRO A 761 -2.35 17.85 -13.07
N ASP A 762 -3.31 17.02 -12.66
CA ASP A 762 -4.20 17.25 -11.53
C ASP A 762 -3.46 17.43 -10.19
N GLY A 763 -2.52 16.54 -9.89
CA GLY A 763 -1.68 16.60 -8.69
C GLY A 763 -0.84 17.88 -8.64
N ALA A 764 -0.27 18.28 -9.77
CA ALA A 764 0.53 19.50 -9.85
C ALA A 764 -0.31 20.76 -9.60
N VAL A 765 -1.50 20.82 -10.21
CA VAL A 765 -2.42 21.94 -10.05
C VAL A 765 -2.92 22.03 -8.61
N ALA A 766 -3.34 20.90 -8.03
CA ALA A 766 -3.74 20.84 -6.63
C ALA A 766 -2.62 21.25 -5.68
N GLY A 767 -1.37 20.87 -5.96
CA GLY A 767 -0.22 21.26 -5.17
C GLY A 767 0.06 22.76 -5.22
N GLN A 768 0.01 23.40 -6.40
CA GLN A 768 0.15 24.86 -6.49
C GLN A 768 -1.04 25.60 -5.84
N LEU A 769 -2.26 25.08 -5.96
CA LEU A 769 -3.45 25.60 -5.28
C LEU A 769 -3.29 25.53 -3.76
N ALA A 770 -2.77 24.42 -3.23
CA ALA A 770 -2.48 24.23 -1.82
C ALA A 770 -1.37 25.17 -1.33
N ALA A 771 -0.24 25.21 -2.04
CA ALA A 771 0.89 26.08 -1.73
C ALA A 771 0.49 27.56 -1.72
N SER A 772 -0.34 28.00 -2.69
CA SER A 772 -0.85 29.37 -2.74
C SER A 772 -1.79 29.66 -1.56
N ALA A 773 -2.67 28.72 -1.19
CA ALA A 773 -3.55 28.89 -0.05
C ALA A 773 -2.79 29.04 1.26
N TRP A 774 -1.70 28.29 1.44
CA TRP A 774 -0.84 28.37 2.61
C TRP A 774 -0.03 29.68 2.68
N SER A 775 0.57 30.09 1.56
CA SER A 775 1.54 31.21 1.53
C SER A 775 0.89 32.58 1.30
N ARG A 776 -0.14 32.67 0.46
CA ARG A 776 -0.70 33.94 -0.03
C ARG A 776 -2.22 34.06 0.15
N GLY A 777 -2.89 32.97 0.52
CA GLY A 777 -4.34 32.91 0.66
C GLY A 777 -5.04 32.23 -0.53
N ALA A 778 -6.23 31.69 -0.25
CA ALA A 778 -7.01 30.90 -1.22
C ALA A 778 -7.66 31.75 -2.34
N TRP A 779 -7.75 33.07 -2.13
CA TRP A 779 -8.30 34.05 -3.07
C TRP A 779 -7.30 34.52 -4.14
N ILE A 780 -6.09 33.98 -4.16
CA ILE A 780 -5.09 34.31 -5.17
C ILE A 780 -5.18 33.32 -6.33
N ALA A 781 -5.28 33.86 -7.55
CA ALA A 781 -5.22 33.06 -8.77
C ALA A 781 -3.88 32.31 -8.90
N VAL A 782 -3.97 31.06 -9.34
CA VAL A 782 -2.82 30.20 -9.62
C VAL A 782 -2.79 29.95 -11.12
N ALA A 783 -2.03 30.80 -11.81
CA ALA A 783 -1.72 30.71 -13.23
C ALA A 783 -0.36 31.39 -13.46
N ASN A 784 0.29 31.08 -14.58
CA ASN A 784 1.59 31.64 -14.97
C ASN A 784 2.71 31.44 -13.93
N ARG A 785 2.63 30.36 -13.14
CA ARG A 785 3.68 29.95 -12.20
C ARG A 785 4.38 28.69 -12.74
N PRO A 786 5.72 28.69 -12.84
CA PRO A 786 6.47 27.51 -13.28
C PRO A 786 6.16 26.28 -12.43
N LEU A 787 5.87 25.17 -13.10
CA LEU A 787 5.67 23.85 -12.50
C LEU A 787 7.04 23.23 -12.19
N GLN A 788 7.23 22.78 -10.94
CA GLN A 788 8.44 22.05 -10.54
C GLN A 788 8.41 20.62 -11.08
N ASP A 789 9.57 20.04 -11.40
CA ASP A 789 9.75 18.67 -11.93
C ASP A 789 9.01 18.34 -13.24
N VAL A 790 8.48 19.36 -13.94
CA VAL A 790 7.82 19.19 -15.24
C VAL A 790 8.76 19.63 -16.35
N HIS A 791 9.06 18.71 -17.26
CA HIS A 791 10.04 18.90 -18.34
C HIS A 791 9.44 18.83 -19.75
N GLY A 792 8.15 18.51 -19.86
CA GLY A 792 7.49 18.40 -21.15
C GLY A 792 5.97 18.31 -21.04
N LEU A 793 5.31 18.35 -22.18
CA LEU A 793 3.90 18.00 -22.35
C LEU A 793 3.79 16.67 -23.08
N ALA A 794 2.74 15.89 -22.79
CA ALA A 794 2.48 14.64 -23.50
C ALA A 794 2.10 14.91 -24.96
N ALA A 795 1.25 15.92 -25.19
CA ALA A 795 0.83 16.40 -26.50
C ALA A 795 1.04 17.93 -26.56
N PRO A 796 1.92 18.45 -27.44
CA PRO A 796 2.05 19.88 -27.66
C PRO A 796 0.74 20.43 -28.27
N THR A 797 0.32 21.62 -27.85
CA THR A 797 -0.84 22.32 -28.40
C THR A 797 -0.40 23.57 -29.16
N THR A 798 -1.04 23.83 -30.30
CA THR A 798 -0.89 25.07 -31.06
C THR A 798 -1.62 26.23 -30.37
N VAL A 799 -1.31 27.47 -30.76
CA VAL A 799 -1.96 28.67 -30.20
C VAL A 799 -3.48 28.66 -30.43
N GLY A 800 -3.95 28.21 -31.60
CA GLY A 800 -5.38 28.10 -31.89
C GLY A 800 -6.08 27.08 -30.99
N GLU A 801 -5.45 25.91 -30.79
CA GLU A 801 -5.99 24.88 -29.90
C GLU A 801 -5.99 25.34 -28.43
N GLN A 802 -4.97 26.08 -28.00
CA GLN A 802 -4.92 26.69 -26.67
C GLN A 802 -6.08 27.68 -26.47
N GLN A 803 -6.39 28.49 -27.48
CA GLN A 803 -7.52 29.42 -27.43
C GLN A 803 -8.85 28.66 -27.31
N MET A 804 -9.03 27.59 -28.10
CA MET A 804 -10.25 26.77 -28.04
C MET A 804 -10.44 26.11 -26.66
N LEU A 805 -9.35 25.65 -26.03
CA LEU A 805 -9.39 25.14 -24.65
C LEU A 805 -9.83 26.25 -23.67
N LEU A 806 -9.27 27.45 -23.79
CA LEU A 806 -9.62 28.59 -22.94
C LEU A 806 -11.09 29.00 -23.10
N ASP A 807 -11.59 29.06 -24.33
CA ASP A 807 -12.98 29.40 -24.64
C ASP A 807 -13.96 28.37 -24.04
N ALA A 808 -13.56 27.11 -24.01
CA ALA A 808 -14.30 26.03 -23.36
C ALA A 808 -14.16 26.01 -21.82
N GLN A 809 -13.39 26.92 -21.23
CA GLN A 809 -13.03 26.96 -19.79
C GLN A 809 -12.20 25.75 -19.32
N ILE A 810 -11.39 25.20 -20.22
CA ILE A 810 -10.38 24.20 -19.92
C ILE A 810 -9.06 24.94 -19.69
N ASN A 811 -8.39 24.67 -18.57
CA ASN A 811 -7.17 25.39 -18.22
C ASN A 811 -5.95 24.71 -18.88
N PRO A 812 -5.34 25.30 -19.93
CA PRO A 812 -4.27 24.64 -20.66
C PRO A 812 -2.97 24.65 -19.84
N ILE A 813 -2.18 23.58 -19.89
CA ILE A 813 -0.77 23.61 -19.46
C ILE A 813 0.08 24.04 -20.65
N LEU A 814 0.83 25.12 -20.48
CA LEU A 814 1.56 25.80 -21.54
C LEU A 814 3.06 25.70 -21.33
N GLY A 815 3.81 25.43 -22.40
CA GLY A 815 5.26 25.60 -22.42
C GLY A 815 5.64 27.05 -22.66
N THR A 816 6.47 27.63 -21.79
CA THR A 816 6.99 29.00 -21.91
C THR A 816 8.52 28.99 -21.84
N PRO A 817 9.20 30.09 -22.20
CA PRO A 817 10.65 30.20 -22.03
C PRO A 817 11.14 30.02 -20.57
N HIS A 818 10.24 30.20 -19.60
CA HIS A 818 10.54 30.09 -18.16
C HIS A 818 10.10 28.74 -17.56
N GLY A 819 9.73 27.78 -18.40
CA GLY A 819 9.20 26.47 -17.99
C GLY A 819 7.72 26.28 -18.32
N PHE A 820 7.12 25.25 -17.75
CA PHE A 820 5.70 24.92 -17.97
C PHE A 820 4.82 25.60 -16.93
N VAL A 821 3.70 26.18 -17.36
CA VAL A 821 2.80 26.93 -16.47
C VAL A 821 1.34 26.53 -16.70
N ILE A 822 0.51 26.76 -15.69
CA ILE A 822 -0.95 26.70 -15.85
C ILE A 822 -1.39 28.01 -16.54
N GLY A 823 -2.03 27.91 -17.71
CA GLY A 823 -2.38 29.05 -18.56
C GLY A 823 -3.61 29.84 -18.10
N ALA A 824 -4.52 29.23 -17.34
CA ALA A 824 -5.73 29.86 -16.82
C ALA A 824 -6.14 29.29 -15.45
N ALA A 825 -7.11 29.94 -14.80
CA ALA A 825 -7.61 29.53 -13.48
C ALA A 825 -9.14 29.62 -13.43
N ASP A 826 -9.80 28.96 -14.39
CA ASP A 826 -11.24 28.97 -14.61
C ASP A 826 -11.90 27.66 -14.10
N THR A 827 -13.09 27.81 -13.53
CA THR A 827 -14.01 26.71 -13.22
C THR A 827 -14.77 26.31 -14.49
N LEU A 828 -15.51 25.21 -14.44
CA LEU A 828 -16.31 24.73 -15.56
C LEU A 828 -17.66 25.47 -15.74
N TYR A 829 -17.94 26.46 -14.89
CA TYR A 829 -19.21 27.16 -14.87
C TYR A 829 -19.21 28.35 -15.83
N ASP A 830 -20.14 28.30 -16.80
CA ASP A 830 -20.24 29.23 -17.92
C ASP A 830 -21.42 30.22 -17.79
N ALA A 831 -22.45 29.86 -17.02
CA ALA A 831 -23.66 30.67 -16.87
C ALA A 831 -23.46 32.01 -16.13
N ASP A 832 -22.45 32.13 -15.26
CA ASP A 832 -22.14 33.36 -14.53
C ASP A 832 -20.62 33.63 -14.55
N ALA A 833 -20.25 34.81 -15.06
CA ALA A 833 -18.86 35.24 -15.13
C ALA A 833 -18.23 35.47 -13.74
N GLU A 834 -19.02 35.76 -12.71
CA GLU A 834 -18.51 36.01 -11.35
C GLU A 834 -17.99 34.73 -10.68
N TRP A 835 -18.57 33.58 -11.03
CA TRP A 835 -18.19 32.27 -10.51
C TRP A 835 -17.19 31.53 -11.39
N ARG A 836 -16.82 32.11 -12.54
CA ARG A 836 -15.81 31.57 -13.44
C ARG A 836 -14.44 31.41 -12.79
N PRO A 837 -13.90 32.35 -11.99
CA PRO A 837 -12.53 32.21 -11.49
C PRO A 837 -12.43 31.25 -10.29
N ILE A 838 -11.48 30.30 -10.34
CA ILE A 838 -11.23 29.31 -9.27
C ILE A 838 -11.01 29.98 -7.91
N HIS A 839 -10.25 31.08 -7.89
CA HIS A 839 -9.91 31.79 -6.66
C HIS A 839 -11.12 32.45 -5.98
N VAL A 840 -12.14 32.86 -6.75
CA VAL A 840 -13.41 33.36 -6.20
C VAL A 840 -14.17 32.23 -5.52
N ARG A 841 -14.33 31.08 -6.19
CA ARG A 841 -14.95 29.88 -5.58
C ARG A 841 -14.23 29.49 -4.29
N ARG A 842 -12.90 29.44 -4.29
CA ARG A 842 -12.11 29.06 -3.11
C ARG A 842 -12.22 30.09 -1.98
N LEU A 843 -12.34 31.38 -2.27
CA LEU A 843 -12.65 32.41 -1.28
C LEU A 843 -14.02 32.19 -0.64
N MET A 844 -15.06 31.88 -1.43
CA MET A 844 -16.39 31.59 -0.90
C MET A 844 -16.40 30.34 -0.02
N SER A 845 -15.68 29.29 -0.42
CA SER A 845 -15.49 28.09 0.40
C SER A 845 -14.75 28.38 1.70
N LEU A 846 -13.73 29.26 1.69
CA LEU A 846 -13.06 29.73 2.90
C LEU A 846 -14.02 30.47 3.84
N LEU A 847 -14.80 31.41 3.31
CA LEU A 847 -15.78 32.18 4.08
C LEU A 847 -16.84 31.27 4.71
N ARG A 848 -17.35 30.29 3.95
CA ARG A 848 -18.26 29.27 4.47
C ARG A 848 -17.65 28.50 5.63
N ARG A 849 -16.42 28.00 5.50
CA ARG A 849 -15.74 27.25 6.58
C ARG A 849 -15.48 28.12 7.80
N ALA A 850 -15.11 29.38 7.60
CA ALA A 850 -14.94 30.32 8.70
C ALA A 850 -16.26 30.59 9.42
N ALA A 851 -17.35 30.75 8.66
CA ALA A 851 -18.69 30.94 9.20
C ALA A 851 -19.20 29.72 9.96
N LEU A 852 -19.00 28.50 9.46
CA LEU A 852 -19.36 27.26 10.17
C LEU A 852 -18.57 27.10 11.47
N LYS A 853 -17.25 27.34 11.43
CA LYS A 853 -16.39 27.26 12.60
C LYS A 853 -16.80 28.25 13.69
N ARG A 854 -17.00 29.52 13.34
CA ARG A 854 -17.46 30.56 14.28
C ARG A 854 -18.90 30.33 14.73
N GLY A 855 -19.79 30.05 13.79
CA GLY A 855 -21.22 29.85 14.02
C GLY A 855 -21.51 28.80 15.09
N SER A 856 -20.72 27.72 15.12
CA SER A 856 -20.83 26.66 16.13
C SER A 856 -20.72 27.17 17.58
N GLN A 857 -20.00 28.27 17.81
CA GLN A 857 -19.79 28.88 19.13
C GLN A 857 -21.00 29.66 19.63
N TYR A 858 -21.89 30.06 18.72
CA TYR A 858 -23.07 30.88 19.03
C TYR A 858 -24.36 30.06 19.13
N VAL A 859 -24.30 28.75 18.82
CA VAL A 859 -25.47 27.88 18.93
C VAL A 859 -25.85 27.76 20.42
N PHE A 860 -27.14 27.93 20.72
CA PHE A 860 -27.72 27.96 22.07
C PHE A 860 -27.44 29.22 22.91
N GLU A 861 -26.81 30.25 22.35
CA GLU A 861 -26.75 31.57 22.99
C GLU A 861 -28.13 32.27 22.94
N PRO A 862 -28.44 33.17 23.89
CA PRO A 862 -29.68 33.95 23.87
C PRO A 862 -29.79 34.81 22.60
N ASN A 863 -30.79 34.50 21.75
CA ASN A 863 -31.03 35.21 20.51
C ASN A 863 -31.59 36.62 20.77
N GLY A 864 -30.74 37.64 20.68
CA GLY A 864 -31.12 39.04 20.87
C GLY A 864 -30.04 40.01 20.40
N GLY A 865 -30.32 41.32 20.49
CA GLY A 865 -29.45 42.36 19.92
C GLY A 865 -28.00 42.37 20.45
N ALA A 866 -27.74 41.83 21.64
CA ALA A 866 -26.39 41.68 22.17
C ALA A 866 -25.58 40.61 21.41
N LEU A 867 -26.19 39.45 21.14
CA LEU A 867 -25.59 38.38 20.34
C LEU A 867 -25.37 38.86 18.90
N MET A 868 -26.38 39.51 18.31
CA MET A 868 -26.31 40.07 16.95
C MET A 868 -25.11 41.01 16.78
N ARG A 869 -24.93 41.99 17.67
CA ARG A 869 -23.77 42.90 17.66
C ARG A 869 -22.44 42.18 17.86
N THR A 870 -22.43 41.10 18.64
CA THR A 870 -21.20 40.30 18.88
C THR A 870 -20.81 39.56 17.61
N ILE A 871 -21.78 38.93 16.94
CA ILE A 871 -21.60 38.22 15.67
C ILE A 871 -21.17 39.19 14.57
N GLU A 872 -21.87 40.32 14.43
CA GLU A 872 -21.56 41.36 13.45
C GLU A 872 -20.10 41.81 13.57
N ARG A 873 -19.67 42.25 14.77
CA ARG A 873 -18.27 42.65 15.02
C ARG A 873 -17.27 41.55 14.73
N ALA A 874 -17.60 40.30 15.04
CA ALA A 874 -16.72 39.16 14.81
C ALA A 874 -16.51 38.91 13.30
N PHE A 875 -17.57 38.96 12.50
CA PHE A 875 -17.48 38.81 11.05
C PHE A 875 -16.87 40.04 10.38
N GLU A 876 -17.16 41.26 10.84
CA GLU A 876 -16.51 42.49 10.37
C GLU A 876 -14.99 42.42 10.59
N THR A 877 -14.54 41.98 11.76
CA THR A 877 -13.10 41.82 12.07
C THR A 877 -12.43 40.81 11.14
N LEU A 878 -13.12 39.69 10.85
CA LEU A 878 -12.61 38.67 9.93
C LEU A 878 -12.50 39.21 8.49
N LEU A 879 -13.55 39.86 8.01
CA LEU A 879 -13.63 40.38 6.64
C LEU A 879 -12.68 41.57 6.44
N ASP A 880 -12.52 42.45 7.43
CA ASP A 880 -11.53 43.52 7.39
C ASP A 880 -10.10 42.95 7.30
N GLY A 881 -9.79 41.91 8.07
CA GLY A 881 -8.52 41.21 7.95
C GLY A 881 -8.29 40.54 6.58
N LEU A 882 -9.35 40.09 5.89
CA LEU A 882 -9.29 39.61 4.51
C LEU A 882 -9.10 40.77 3.51
N TYR A 883 -9.80 41.89 3.71
CA TYR A 883 -9.69 43.10 2.92
C TYR A 883 -8.25 43.67 2.93
N GLN A 884 -7.64 43.79 4.11
CA GLN A 884 -6.26 44.27 4.28
C GLN A 884 -5.22 43.40 3.56
N ARG A 885 -5.54 42.14 3.27
CA ARG A 885 -4.68 41.20 2.51
C ARG A 885 -5.06 41.09 1.03
N GLY A 886 -5.94 41.97 0.55
CA GLY A 886 -6.34 42.05 -0.86
C GLY A 886 -7.28 40.94 -1.32
N ALA A 887 -8.07 40.35 -0.42
CA ALA A 887 -9.08 39.34 -0.79
C ALA A 887 -10.29 39.93 -1.54
N PHE A 888 -10.58 41.21 -1.29
CA PHE A 888 -11.74 41.91 -1.82
C PHE A 888 -11.32 43.10 -2.68
N ALA A 889 -12.16 43.43 -3.67
CA ALA A 889 -12.06 44.65 -4.46
C ALA A 889 -12.62 45.85 -3.68
N GLY A 890 -12.35 47.07 -4.14
CA GLY A 890 -12.88 48.31 -3.53
C GLY A 890 -11.82 49.13 -2.80
N ARG A 891 -12.02 50.45 -2.78
CA ARG A 891 -11.10 51.42 -2.16
C ARG A 891 -11.35 51.59 -0.66
N THR A 892 -12.52 51.20 -0.19
CA THR A 892 -12.91 51.26 1.22
C THR A 892 -13.54 49.93 1.66
N PRO A 893 -13.50 49.58 2.96
CA PRO A 893 -14.16 48.37 3.46
C PRO A 893 -15.64 48.28 3.09
N ARG A 894 -16.37 49.42 3.08
CA ARG A 894 -17.80 49.49 2.75
C ARG A 894 -18.12 49.17 1.29
N GLU A 895 -17.17 49.40 0.37
CA GLU A 895 -17.29 48.96 -1.03
C GLU A 895 -16.94 47.48 -1.19
N ALA A 896 -16.12 46.94 -0.26
CA ALA A 896 -15.54 45.61 -0.34
C ALA A 896 -16.40 44.52 0.29
N PHE A 897 -17.04 44.81 1.42
CA PHE A 897 -17.92 43.88 2.11
C PHE A 897 -18.95 44.59 2.99
N GLN A 898 -20.02 43.87 3.29
CA GLN A 898 -21.03 44.25 4.27
C GLN A 898 -21.50 43.01 5.04
N VAL A 899 -21.65 43.16 6.35
CA VAL A 899 -22.25 42.16 7.23
C VAL A 899 -23.62 42.68 7.65
N VAL A 900 -24.67 41.87 7.47
CA VAL A 900 -26.02 42.23 7.90
C VAL A 900 -26.51 41.20 8.91
N VAL A 901 -26.71 41.64 10.15
CA VAL A 901 -27.25 40.85 11.28
C VAL A 901 -28.09 41.78 12.15
N ASP A 902 -29.19 42.28 11.58
CA ASP A 902 -30.06 43.27 12.24
C ASP A 902 -31.54 42.89 12.05
N GLU A 903 -32.44 43.78 12.47
CA GLU A 903 -33.89 43.56 12.37
C GLU A 903 -34.39 43.42 10.92
N SER A 904 -33.62 43.87 9.91
CA SER A 904 -34.01 43.78 8.50
C SER A 904 -34.01 42.34 8.00
N ASN A 905 -33.04 41.54 8.43
CA ASN A 905 -32.94 40.12 8.09
C ASN A 905 -33.30 39.18 9.26
N ASN A 906 -33.50 39.71 10.47
CA ASN A 906 -33.96 38.99 11.65
C ASN A 906 -35.17 39.68 12.30
N PRO A 907 -36.35 39.64 11.67
CA PRO A 907 -37.57 40.17 12.26
C PRO A 907 -37.99 39.38 13.51
N PRO A 908 -38.81 39.96 14.41
CA PRO A 908 -39.24 39.30 15.66
C PRO A 908 -39.81 37.89 15.44
N THR A 909 -40.56 37.67 14.37
CA THR A 909 -41.12 36.35 14.01
C THR A 909 -40.05 35.28 13.77
N GLY A 910 -38.90 35.64 13.22
CA GLY A 910 -37.78 34.73 13.02
C GLY A 910 -37.01 34.47 14.31
N VAL A 911 -36.83 35.52 15.12
CA VAL A 911 -36.19 35.43 16.44
C VAL A 911 -36.99 34.53 17.38
N ASP A 912 -38.32 34.71 17.42
CA ASP A 912 -39.25 33.89 18.20
C ASP A 912 -39.26 32.42 17.75
N ALA A 913 -39.00 32.17 16.46
CA ALA A 913 -38.82 30.83 15.91
C ALA A 913 -37.41 30.24 16.18
N GLY A 914 -36.57 30.95 16.94
CA GLY A 914 -35.21 30.52 17.27
C GLY A 914 -34.22 30.60 16.10
N GLN A 915 -34.53 31.36 15.05
CA GLN A 915 -33.68 31.50 13.88
C GLN A 915 -32.87 32.79 13.95
N LEU A 916 -31.59 32.71 13.56
CA LEU A 916 -30.73 33.86 13.34
C LEU A 916 -30.07 33.73 11.96
N ARG A 917 -30.24 34.75 11.12
CA ARG A 917 -29.72 34.86 9.76
C ARG A 917 -28.56 35.85 9.75
N ILE A 918 -27.47 35.45 9.11
CA ILE A 918 -26.27 36.26 8.91
C ILE A 918 -26.05 36.35 7.42
N GLU A 919 -26.08 37.57 6.88
CA GLU A 919 -25.80 37.82 5.47
C GLU A 919 -24.42 38.44 5.32
N LEU A 920 -23.56 37.80 4.53
CA LEU A 920 -22.23 38.29 4.21
C LEU A 920 -22.21 38.66 2.73
N GLN A 921 -22.20 39.96 2.45
CA GLN A 921 -22.05 40.49 1.10
C GLN A 921 -20.58 40.85 0.88
N VAL A 922 -19.98 40.37 -0.20
CA VAL A 922 -18.55 40.55 -0.47
C VAL A 922 -18.31 40.82 -1.94
N ALA A 923 -17.31 41.63 -2.26
CA ALA A 923 -16.84 41.90 -3.61
C ALA A 923 -15.45 41.25 -3.80
N PRO A 924 -15.35 40.03 -4.34
CA PRO A 924 -14.07 39.33 -4.50
C PRO A 924 -13.10 40.11 -5.39
N ALA A 925 -11.81 40.09 -5.04
CA ALA A 925 -10.79 40.62 -5.93
C ALA A 925 -10.71 39.79 -7.22
N GLN A 926 -10.87 40.44 -8.37
CA GLN A 926 -10.69 39.79 -9.67
C GLN A 926 -9.22 39.85 -10.11
N ALA A 927 -8.70 38.73 -10.64
CA ALA A 927 -7.38 38.69 -11.23
C ALA A 927 -7.33 39.42 -12.59
N LEU A 928 -6.21 40.12 -12.85
CA LEU A 928 -5.94 40.71 -14.17
C LEU A 928 -5.79 39.61 -15.22
N ARG A 929 -6.71 39.54 -16.19
CA ARG A 929 -6.68 38.55 -17.29
C ARG A 929 -5.96 39.05 -18.54
N PHE A 930 -6.15 40.31 -18.91
CA PHE A 930 -5.59 40.91 -20.13
C PHE A 930 -4.90 42.23 -19.80
N LEU A 931 -3.69 42.43 -20.33
CA LEU A 931 -2.98 43.72 -20.30
C LEU A 931 -2.86 44.25 -21.73
N THR A 932 -3.79 45.13 -22.11
CA THR A 932 -3.73 45.79 -23.42
C THR A 932 -2.82 47.01 -23.34
N VAL A 933 -1.59 46.91 -23.89
CA VAL A 933 -0.66 48.03 -24.00
C VAL A 933 -0.86 48.74 -25.34
N ARG A 934 -1.40 49.96 -25.30
CA ARG A 934 -1.49 50.82 -26.50
C ARG A 934 -0.25 51.71 -26.60
N LEU A 935 0.64 51.42 -27.55
CA LEU A 935 1.78 52.27 -27.85
C LEU A 935 1.35 53.40 -28.79
N VAL A 936 1.42 54.66 -28.33
CA VAL A 936 1.14 55.84 -29.15
C VAL A 936 2.43 56.64 -29.32
N ARG A 937 2.94 56.71 -30.56
CA ARG A 937 4.04 57.62 -30.90
C ARG A 937 3.45 59.00 -31.19
N SER A 938 3.75 59.98 -30.35
CA SER A 938 3.35 61.38 -30.53
C SER A 938 4.53 62.20 -31.08
N GLY A 939 4.50 62.48 -32.39
CA GLY A 939 5.37 63.41 -33.11
C GLY A 939 4.78 63.69 -34.50
N GLU A 940 4.93 64.92 -35.01
CA GLU A 940 4.18 65.43 -36.17
C GLU A 940 4.17 64.48 -37.38
N ARG A 941 2.94 64.13 -37.78
CA ARG A 941 2.51 63.33 -38.94
C ARG A 941 2.68 61.81 -38.84
N VAL A 942 1.53 61.16 -39.08
CA VAL A 942 1.23 59.72 -39.17
C VAL A 942 0.77 59.06 -37.85
N ARG A 943 -0.57 58.96 -37.70
CA ARG A 943 -1.22 57.94 -36.86
C ARG A 943 -1.24 56.63 -37.65
N ALA A 944 -0.35 55.70 -37.35
CA ALA A 944 -0.53 54.31 -37.72
C ALA A 944 -1.08 53.55 -36.49
N GLN A 945 -2.18 52.84 -36.71
CA GLN A 945 -2.84 52.01 -35.72
C GLN A 945 -2.65 50.57 -36.20
N GLU A 946 -1.76 49.81 -35.56
CA GLU A 946 -1.66 48.37 -35.82
C GLU A 946 -2.50 47.64 -34.75
N PRO A 947 -3.65 47.07 -35.12
CA PRO A 947 -4.26 46.03 -34.31
C PRO A 947 -3.55 44.71 -34.63
N ARG A 948 -2.98 44.06 -33.62
CA ARG A 948 -2.74 42.62 -33.69
C ARG A 948 -3.88 41.93 -32.94
N SER A 949 -4.67 41.19 -33.72
CA SER A 949 -5.71 40.24 -33.32
C SER A 949 -5.21 39.19 -32.36
#